data_AF-A0AAX7TTG7-F1
#
_entry.id   AF-A0AAX7TTG7-F1
#
_cell.length_a   1.000
_cell.length_b   1.000
_cell.length_c   1.000
_cell.angle_alpha   90.00
_cell.angle_beta   90.00
_cell.angle_gamma   90.00
#
_symmetry.space_group_name_H-M   'P 1'
#
loop_
_entity.id
_entity.type
_entity.pdbx_description
1 polymer ?
#
loop_
_entity_poly.entity_id
_entity_poly.type
_entity_poly.pdbx_seq_one_letter_code
_entity_poly.pdbx_strand_id
1 'polypeptide(L)'
;MIYICTTMSIRLWLCQCFNIDVKHPRIFTGPEDALFGFSVLQHEADGEKSMLVGAPWDGPPNNRKGDVYKCSVGREKNSSCNKVNLGETALQNVSKNLRNSHLGMTLTPTSPDGFLACAPLWSQECGTSMFSTGICASVSDDLEPRETIAPTAQRCSTYMDIVIVLDGSNSIYPWYEVQNFLSNILSKFHISSDQMQVGILQYGEVAVHEWSLKDYQTTQEVVEAAKNISRQEGRETRTAYAIETACTEAFSPERGAREGATKVMIVVTDGESHDGDELEGALEKCEERNITRYAIAVLGHYIRRQQDPETFIKEIKFIASDPDDKYFFNVTDEAALNDIVDALGDRIFTLEGTLGYNESSFHMEMSQIGFSTHTLDDGILFGMVGAYDWDGGVLKEGTNGRIVPSREAFESEFPLELKNHAAYLGYTVTSVIIGDWKRVYVAGAPRFKHKGKVILFELSDEGDVNIVQALNGEQIGSYFGSEVCGLDIDQDGITDVLLVAAPMYLGSGNKEAGRVYIYTLNGGLLLPSTHLSLFGYALAPTPDLNHDGFTDLLVGAPLEDEHRGAIYVYHGDGIYVIHNYKQRIAASSVSPSLQYFGRSLNAQLDLDGDDLIDLAVGAQGSAVLLSSRSIVQINVSLSFQPHSINVIQKTCQRGGRESACLNATACFTAFWLTHLYIFYTYMKLSARALFDDSSHRQTQLAVRAQTGKTLCYRLPFHVYDTADYIRPISFSLWFKINNTESGPVLDEGWPTTINKSIPFFKDCGEDDVCTTDLVLQAHMDISGTSEFSLCFLHRQKPYVIRSPRRRLAVEVQLQNRLENAYNTSLTLHYSRNLHFSSLSIRVNTAHVLLLHEGPCNHKHLSTCTDPLFLRVNFLLEFEFSCTSLHNQVKMKLHASR
;
A
#
# COMPACT_ATOMS: atom_id res chain seq x y z
N MET A 1 -12.03 -52.64 -25.63
CA MET A 1 -12.21 -52.40 -24.18
C MET A 1 -10.85 -52.42 -23.53
N ILE A 2 -10.29 -51.25 -23.24
CA ILE A 2 -8.98 -51.09 -22.60
C ILE A 2 -9.28 -50.47 -21.24
N TYR A 3 -9.07 -51.23 -20.18
CA TYR A 3 -9.15 -50.75 -18.80
C TYR A 3 -7.99 -49.79 -18.56
N ILE A 4 -8.30 -48.50 -18.46
CA ILE A 4 -7.39 -47.48 -17.95
C ILE A 4 -7.44 -47.58 -16.43
N CYS A 5 -6.40 -48.15 -15.83
CA CYS A 5 -6.22 -48.14 -14.38
C CYS A 5 -5.53 -46.82 -14.00
N THR A 6 -6.33 -45.79 -13.72
CA THR A 6 -5.89 -44.54 -13.10
C THR A 6 -5.66 -44.77 -11.61
N THR A 7 -4.47 -45.20 -11.22
CA THR A 7 -4.00 -44.96 -9.84
C THR A 7 -3.46 -43.55 -9.76
N MET A 8 -4.37 -42.59 -9.68
CA MET A 8 -4.09 -41.23 -9.25
C MET A 8 -3.87 -41.29 -7.73
N SER A 9 -2.65 -41.63 -7.32
CA SER A 9 -2.25 -41.47 -5.92
C SER A 9 -2.15 -39.98 -5.64
N ILE A 10 -3.19 -39.46 -5.02
CA ILE A 10 -3.28 -38.17 -4.35
C ILE A 10 -1.99 -37.93 -3.55
N ARG A 11 -1.07 -37.13 -4.10
CA ARG A 11 -0.06 -36.39 -3.35
C ARG A 11 -0.57 -34.96 -3.15
N LEU A 12 -1.76 -34.82 -2.57
CA LEU A 12 -2.07 -33.65 -1.76
C LEU A 12 -1.69 -34.01 -0.33
N TRP A 13 -0.43 -33.75 0.03
CA TRP A 13 -0.08 -33.53 1.43
C TRP A 13 0.58 -32.18 1.52
N LEU A 14 -0.13 -31.30 2.22
CA LEU A 14 0.26 -29.98 2.65
C LEU A 14 1.70 -29.95 3.16
N CYS A 15 2.54 -29.13 2.54
CA CYS A 15 3.69 -28.50 3.16
C CYS A 15 3.85 -27.13 2.52
N GLN A 16 2.99 -26.19 2.91
CA GLN A 16 3.30 -24.77 2.80
C GLN A 16 2.99 -24.16 4.17
N CYS A 17 3.99 -24.24 5.05
CA CYS A 17 4.03 -23.52 6.30
C CYS A 17 5.35 -22.79 6.27
N PHE A 18 5.38 -21.63 5.62
CA PHE A 18 6.54 -20.77 5.77
C PHE A 18 6.59 -20.23 7.22
N ASN A 19 7.71 -19.62 7.61
CA ASN A 19 8.26 -19.68 8.96
C ASN A 19 7.51 -18.90 10.05
N ILE A 20 6.40 -18.23 9.76
CA ILE A 20 5.63 -17.52 10.78
C ILE A 20 4.81 -18.49 11.63
N ASP A 21 4.92 -18.40 12.96
CA ASP A 21 4.17 -19.23 13.90
C ASP A 21 2.74 -18.74 14.07
N VAL A 22 1.81 -19.49 13.47
CA VAL A 22 0.36 -19.25 13.60
C VAL A 22 -0.26 -19.97 14.79
N LYS A 23 0.45 -20.92 15.43
CA LYS A 23 -0.10 -21.75 16.52
C LYS A 23 0.00 -21.09 17.89
N HIS A 24 0.98 -20.21 18.09
CA HIS A 24 1.21 -19.54 19.36
C HIS A 24 1.18 -18.01 19.25
N PRO A 25 0.13 -17.42 18.65
CA PRO A 25 0.03 -15.96 18.53
C PRO A 25 -0.09 -15.32 19.91
N ARG A 26 0.42 -14.09 20.05
CA ARG A 26 0.04 -13.22 21.18
C ARG A 26 -1.04 -12.26 20.69
N ILE A 27 -2.24 -12.37 21.24
CA ILE A 27 -3.39 -11.55 20.87
C ILE A 27 -3.64 -10.57 21.99
N PHE A 28 -3.58 -9.29 21.67
CA PHE A 28 -3.89 -8.18 22.54
C PHE A 28 -5.29 -7.65 22.21
N THR A 29 -6.15 -7.55 23.21
CA THR A 29 -7.54 -7.11 23.03
C THR A 29 -7.72 -5.69 23.57
N GLY A 30 -8.45 -4.87 22.83
CA GLY A 30 -8.82 -3.51 23.24
C GLY A 30 -10.29 -3.20 22.99
N PRO A 31 -10.75 -1.97 23.27
CA PRO A 31 -12.14 -1.59 23.06
C PRO A 31 -12.50 -1.61 21.57
N GLU A 32 -13.51 -2.40 21.21
CA GLU A 32 -13.93 -2.57 19.81
C GLU A 32 -14.56 -1.30 19.23
N ASP A 33 -15.37 -0.59 20.03
CA ASP A 33 -16.01 0.66 19.64
C ASP A 33 -15.01 1.82 19.44
N ALA A 34 -13.80 1.67 20.00
CA ALA A 34 -12.69 2.59 19.78
C ALA A 34 -11.91 2.33 18.48
N LEU A 35 -12.30 1.29 17.72
CA LEU A 35 -11.56 0.77 16.57
C LEU A 35 -10.11 0.41 16.90
N PHE A 36 -9.84 -0.07 18.12
CA PHE A 36 -8.53 -0.56 18.52
C PHE A 36 -7.97 -1.55 17.49
N GLY A 37 -6.69 -1.39 17.13
CA GLY A 37 -6.05 -2.12 16.03
C GLY A 37 -6.13 -1.39 14.69
N PHE A 38 -6.47 -0.09 14.68
CA PHE A 38 -6.54 0.72 13.46
C PHE A 38 -5.18 0.84 12.77
N SER A 39 -4.19 1.29 13.53
CA SER A 39 -2.79 1.33 13.15
C SER A 39 -2.01 0.52 14.17
N VAL A 40 -0.92 -0.10 13.71
CA VAL A 40 0.01 -0.84 14.58
C VAL A 40 1.43 -0.41 14.24
N LEU A 41 2.26 -0.25 15.26
CA LEU A 41 3.66 0.11 15.13
C LEU A 41 4.49 -0.66 16.16
N GLN A 42 5.51 -1.38 15.73
CA GLN A 42 6.46 -2.00 16.64
C GLN A 42 7.36 -0.92 17.24
N HIS A 43 7.67 -1.04 18.53
CA HIS A 43 8.38 -0.02 19.26
C HIS A 43 9.31 -0.63 20.31
N GLU A 44 10.56 -0.17 20.35
CA GLU A 44 11.57 -0.56 21.32
C GLU A 44 12.15 0.69 21.97
N ALA A 45 12.16 0.72 23.31
CA ALA A 45 12.64 1.84 24.11
C ALA A 45 13.35 1.30 25.36
N ASP A 46 14.59 1.71 25.61
CA ASP A 46 15.40 1.26 26.76
C ASP A 46 15.46 -0.29 26.91
N GLY A 47 15.39 -1.02 25.79
CA GLY A 47 15.33 -2.49 25.75
C GLY A 47 13.98 -3.09 26.14
N GLU A 48 12.95 -2.28 26.42
CA GLU A 48 11.56 -2.72 26.50
C GLU A 48 10.94 -2.79 25.09
N LYS A 49 10.57 -4.00 24.69
CA LYS A 49 9.90 -4.27 23.41
C LYS A 49 8.38 -4.20 23.59
N SER A 50 7.72 -3.45 22.72
CA SER A 50 6.27 -3.22 22.79
C SER A 50 5.64 -3.01 21.41
N MET A 51 4.33 -3.07 21.36
CA MET A 51 3.54 -2.71 20.19
C MET A 51 2.64 -1.52 20.55
N LEU A 52 2.74 -0.46 19.76
CA LEU A 52 1.84 0.68 19.82
C LEU A 52 0.63 0.41 18.92
N VAL A 53 -0.57 0.69 19.44
CA VAL A 53 -1.83 0.41 18.76
C VAL A 53 -2.71 1.64 18.77
N GLY A 54 -3.07 2.13 17.59
CA GLY A 54 -4.00 3.24 17.43
C GLY A 54 -5.45 2.81 17.63
N ALA A 55 -6.20 3.63 18.36
CA ALA A 55 -7.63 3.50 18.60
C ALA A 55 -8.32 4.85 18.36
N PRO A 56 -8.49 5.26 17.10
CA PRO A 56 -8.94 6.60 16.74
C PRO A 56 -10.38 6.91 17.17
N TRP A 57 -11.19 5.93 17.55
CA TRP A 57 -12.53 6.17 18.10
C TRP A 57 -12.55 6.05 19.62
N ASP A 58 -11.40 6.10 20.30
CA ASP A 58 -11.40 6.15 21.76
C ASP A 58 -12.00 7.46 22.30
N GLY A 59 -12.67 7.40 23.45
CA GLY A 59 -13.36 8.52 24.09
C GLY A 59 -14.89 8.36 24.12
N PRO A 60 -15.61 9.30 24.77
CA PRO A 60 -17.07 9.22 24.86
C PRO A 60 -17.76 9.39 23.50
N PRO A 61 -18.98 8.85 23.29
CA PRO A 61 -19.66 8.88 21.99
C PRO A 61 -19.85 10.27 21.36
N ASN A 62 -19.92 11.32 22.17
CA ASN A 62 -20.07 12.71 21.75
C ASN A 62 -18.73 13.44 21.54
N ASN A 63 -17.60 12.82 21.88
CA ASN A 63 -16.27 13.38 21.69
C ASN A 63 -15.21 12.26 21.56
N ARG A 64 -15.07 11.72 20.35
CA ARG A 64 -14.14 10.64 20.00
C ARG A 64 -12.74 11.22 19.71
N LYS A 65 -11.99 11.56 20.75
CA LYS A 65 -10.65 12.15 20.61
C LYS A 65 -9.62 11.20 19.99
N GLY A 66 -9.80 9.89 20.18
CA GLY A 66 -8.83 8.87 19.80
C GLY A 66 -7.63 8.83 20.74
N ASP A 67 -6.92 7.71 20.75
CA ASP A 67 -5.69 7.55 21.51
C ASP A 67 -4.79 6.43 20.98
N VAL A 68 -3.59 6.30 21.55
CA VAL A 68 -2.64 5.22 21.33
C VAL A 68 -2.52 4.38 22.59
N TYR A 69 -2.38 3.07 22.41
CA TYR A 69 -2.19 2.09 23.47
C TYR A 69 -0.81 1.46 23.34
N LYS A 70 -0.12 1.24 24.47
CA LYS A 70 1.12 0.47 24.54
C LYS A 70 0.82 -0.95 25.03
N CYS A 71 1.15 -1.94 24.21
CA CYS A 71 1.04 -3.35 24.49
C CYS A 71 2.45 -3.92 24.73
N SER A 72 2.83 -4.12 25.99
CA SER A 72 4.18 -4.62 26.31
C SER A 72 4.36 -6.08 25.88
N VAL A 73 5.46 -6.36 25.18
CA VAL A 73 5.85 -7.71 24.75
C VAL A 73 6.92 -8.23 25.72
N GLY A 74 6.48 -8.56 26.94
CA GLY A 74 7.35 -9.09 27.99
C GLY A 74 7.59 -10.60 27.89
N ARG A 75 8.38 -11.15 28.83
CA ARG A 75 8.54 -12.61 29.00
C ARG A 75 7.25 -13.30 29.44
N GLU A 76 6.39 -12.59 30.16
CA GLU A 76 5.04 -13.06 30.49
C GLU A 76 4.11 -12.87 29.28
N LYS A 77 3.32 -13.89 28.95
CA LYS A 77 2.32 -13.84 27.87
C LYS A 77 1.08 -13.01 28.25
N ASN A 78 1.25 -11.97 29.06
CA ASN A 78 0.14 -11.12 29.47
C ASN A 78 -0.26 -10.22 28.28
N SER A 79 -1.48 -10.40 27.80
CA SER A 79 -2.07 -9.63 26.70
C SER A 79 -2.63 -8.28 27.15
N SER A 80 -1.96 -7.56 28.04
CA SER A 80 -2.45 -6.27 28.56
C SER A 80 -1.89 -5.11 27.74
N CYS A 81 -2.78 -4.24 27.26
CA CYS A 81 -2.40 -2.95 26.69
C CYS A 81 -2.84 -1.82 27.61
N ASN A 82 -1.95 -0.87 27.83
CA ASN A 82 -2.21 0.32 28.62
C ASN A 82 -2.44 1.50 27.69
N LYS A 83 -3.47 2.28 28.00
CA LYS A 83 -3.76 3.53 27.30
C LYS A 83 -2.68 4.56 27.64
N VAL A 84 -2.12 5.24 26.63
CA VAL A 84 -1.05 6.22 26.83
C VAL A 84 -1.62 7.59 27.26
N ASN A 85 -2.85 7.92 26.89
CA ASN A 85 -3.53 9.20 27.17
C ASN A 85 -2.97 10.39 26.38
N LEU A 86 -2.41 10.14 25.19
CA LEU A 86 -1.87 11.19 24.31
C LEU A 86 -2.96 12.14 23.82
N GLY A 87 -4.17 11.62 23.58
CA GLY A 87 -5.32 12.45 23.18
C GLY A 87 -5.68 13.54 24.18
N GLU A 88 -5.27 13.40 25.45
CA GLU A 88 -5.42 14.41 26.48
C GLU A 88 -4.14 15.22 26.71
N THR A 89 -2.97 14.58 26.79
CA THR A 89 -1.71 15.27 27.14
C THR A 89 -1.11 16.05 25.97
N ALA A 90 -1.09 15.49 24.77
CA ALA A 90 -0.42 16.08 23.61
C ALA A 90 -1.19 17.26 23.00
N LEU A 91 -2.52 17.31 23.19
CA LEU A 91 -3.41 18.28 22.52
C LEU A 91 -4.00 19.32 23.48
N GLN A 92 -3.60 19.32 24.74
CA GLN A 92 -4.15 20.16 25.81
C GLN A 92 -4.09 21.68 25.52
N ASN A 93 -3.04 22.13 24.83
CA ASN A 93 -2.75 23.56 24.63
C ASN A 93 -3.21 24.12 23.26
N VAL A 94 -3.84 23.30 22.41
CA VAL A 94 -4.10 23.66 21.00
C VAL A 94 -5.41 24.43 20.81
N SER A 95 -6.50 24.02 21.47
CA SER A 95 -7.77 24.77 21.45
C SER A 95 -8.67 24.39 22.64
N LYS A 96 -9.52 25.31 23.10
CA LYS A 96 -10.46 25.05 24.21
C LYS A 96 -11.63 24.14 23.83
N ASN A 97 -11.92 23.98 22.53
CA ASN A 97 -13.09 23.26 21.99
C ASN A 97 -12.70 22.08 21.09
N LEU A 98 -11.82 21.19 21.56
CA LEU A 98 -11.46 19.95 20.86
C LEU A 98 -12.66 18.98 20.77
N ARG A 99 -13.09 18.65 19.54
CA ARG A 99 -14.06 17.58 19.28
C ARG A 99 -13.57 16.61 18.22
N ASN A 100 -13.82 15.31 18.45
CA ASN A 100 -13.68 14.23 17.46
C ASN A 100 -12.36 14.21 16.68
N SER A 101 -11.22 14.33 17.36
CA SER A 101 -9.92 14.50 16.69
C SER A 101 -9.40 13.23 16.01
N HIS A 102 -9.80 12.05 16.50
CA HIS A 102 -9.39 10.75 15.98
C HIS A 102 -7.87 10.50 15.98
N LEU A 103 -7.18 10.83 17.07
CA LEU A 103 -5.75 10.56 17.24
C LEU A 103 -5.44 9.06 17.16
N GLY A 104 -4.35 8.71 16.47
CA GLY A 104 -3.92 7.33 16.28
C GLY A 104 -4.45 6.70 14.99
N MET A 105 -5.06 7.47 14.09
CA MET A 105 -5.34 7.00 12.72
C MET A 105 -4.04 6.67 11.98
N THR A 106 -3.02 7.50 12.14
CA THR A 106 -1.70 7.32 11.52
C THR A 106 -0.64 7.26 12.61
N LEU A 107 0.19 6.23 12.56
CA LEU A 107 1.37 6.05 13.39
C LEU A 107 2.57 5.87 12.48
N THR A 108 3.66 6.57 12.75
CA THR A 108 4.88 6.49 11.95
C THR A 108 6.10 6.58 12.87
N PRO A 109 7.10 5.70 12.71
CA PRO A 109 8.33 5.79 13.49
C PRO A 109 9.10 7.07 13.14
N THR A 110 9.72 7.72 14.12
CA THR A 110 10.58 8.88 13.91
C THR A 110 12.02 8.53 14.28
N SER A 111 12.97 8.91 13.44
CA SER A 111 14.40 8.74 13.71
C SER A 111 14.96 9.99 14.41
N PRO A 112 15.86 9.88 15.40
CA PRO A 112 16.44 8.64 15.94
C PRO A 112 15.54 7.91 16.95
N ASP A 113 14.70 8.64 17.70
CA ASP A 113 13.94 8.11 18.83
C ASP A 113 12.48 8.62 18.79
N GLY A 114 11.51 7.74 19.07
CA GLY A 114 10.09 8.05 19.21
C GLY A 114 9.21 7.70 18.02
N PHE A 115 8.01 8.29 18.00
CA PHE A 115 7.06 8.14 16.92
C PHE A 115 6.18 9.38 16.75
N LEU A 116 5.54 9.46 15.60
CA LEU A 116 4.53 10.45 15.27
C LEU A 116 3.14 9.81 15.35
N ALA A 117 2.21 10.46 16.04
CA ALA A 117 0.80 10.09 16.06
C ALA A 117 -0.05 11.22 15.49
N CYS A 118 -0.85 10.95 14.46
CA CYS A 118 -1.69 11.94 13.80
C CYS A 118 -3.18 11.71 14.04
N ALA A 119 -3.90 12.83 14.01
CA ALA A 119 -5.33 13.00 14.17
C ALA A 119 -5.83 13.86 12.99
N PRO A 120 -5.95 13.28 11.78
CA PRO A 120 -6.24 14.05 10.56
C PRO A 120 -7.66 14.61 10.53
N LEU A 121 -8.55 14.11 11.38
CA LEU A 121 -9.91 14.60 11.57
C LEU A 121 -10.01 15.59 12.74
N TRP A 122 -8.88 16.09 13.24
CA TRP A 122 -8.88 17.20 14.17
C TRP A 122 -9.56 18.40 13.54
N SER A 123 -10.62 18.86 14.21
CA SER A 123 -11.41 20.00 13.79
C SER A 123 -11.34 21.14 14.81
N GLN A 124 -11.34 22.36 14.28
CA GLN A 124 -11.42 23.60 15.04
C GLN A 124 -12.68 24.37 14.64
N GLU A 125 -13.38 24.91 15.64
CA GLU A 125 -14.48 25.86 15.42
C GLU A 125 -13.90 27.23 15.05
N CYS A 126 -14.33 27.77 13.91
CA CYS A 126 -14.03 29.12 13.43
C CYS A 126 -15.35 29.81 13.05
N GLY A 127 -15.87 30.63 13.95
CA GLY A 127 -17.19 31.25 13.81
C GLY A 127 -18.30 30.21 13.90
N THR A 128 -19.13 30.13 12.86
CA THR A 128 -20.15 29.08 12.72
C THR A 128 -19.64 27.82 12.01
N SER A 129 -18.43 27.90 11.42
CA SER A 129 -17.83 26.84 10.63
C SER A 129 -16.92 25.93 11.45
N MET A 130 -16.74 24.69 10.99
CA MET A 130 -15.83 23.71 11.59
C MET A 130 -14.80 23.27 10.54
N PHE A 131 -13.54 23.62 10.77
CA PHE A 131 -12.42 23.34 9.85
C PHE A 131 -11.63 22.13 10.32
N SER A 132 -11.47 21.14 9.43
CA SER A 132 -10.76 19.89 9.75
C SER A 132 -9.36 19.92 9.12
N THR A 133 -8.43 20.60 9.78
CA THR A 133 -7.10 20.83 9.23
C THR A 133 -6.12 19.70 9.51
N GLY A 134 -6.38 18.90 10.55
CA GLY A 134 -5.50 17.81 11.01
C GLY A 134 -4.37 18.26 11.93
N ILE A 135 -3.95 17.38 12.83
CA ILE A 135 -2.87 17.64 13.79
C ILE A 135 -2.07 16.37 14.07
N CYS A 136 -0.79 16.52 14.38
CA CYS A 136 0.05 15.41 14.81
C CYS A 136 0.79 15.75 16.10
N ALA A 137 1.21 14.73 16.83
CA ALA A 137 2.05 14.83 18.01
C ALA A 137 3.31 14.01 17.78
N SER A 138 4.48 14.63 17.94
CA SER A 138 5.75 13.93 18.09
C SER A 138 5.85 13.46 19.54
N VAL A 139 6.17 12.19 19.73
CA VAL A 139 6.19 11.51 21.03
C VAL A 139 7.53 10.82 21.20
N SER A 140 8.18 10.97 22.36
CA SER A 140 9.40 10.23 22.67
C SER A 140 9.15 8.75 22.98
N ASP A 141 10.25 8.00 23.09
CA ASP A 141 10.29 6.62 23.57
C ASP A 141 9.74 6.44 25.00
N ASP A 142 9.82 7.46 25.85
CA ASP A 142 9.17 7.48 27.17
C ASP A 142 7.65 7.71 27.11
N LEU A 143 7.09 7.80 25.90
CA LEU A 143 5.68 8.08 25.59
C LEU A 143 5.21 9.48 26.00
N GLU A 144 6.13 10.41 26.23
CA GLU A 144 5.80 11.80 26.53
C GLU A 144 5.68 12.62 25.23
N PRO A 145 4.65 13.49 25.10
CA PRO A 145 4.55 14.40 23.97
C PRO A 145 5.71 15.41 23.97
N ARG A 146 6.45 15.50 22.86
CA ARG A 146 7.53 16.46 22.68
C ARG A 146 7.03 17.76 22.06
N GLU A 147 6.36 17.64 20.93
CA GLU A 147 5.89 18.77 20.14
C GLU A 147 4.57 18.42 19.45
N THR A 148 3.68 19.40 19.39
CA THR A 148 2.47 19.31 18.59
C THR A 148 2.72 19.96 17.24
N ILE A 149 2.57 19.17 16.18
CA ILE A 149 2.76 19.60 14.80
C ILE A 149 1.36 19.88 14.22
N ALA A 150 1.02 21.16 14.09
CA ALA A 150 -0.23 21.63 13.49
C ALA A 150 0.09 22.54 12.29
N PRO A 151 0.43 21.97 11.11
CA PRO A 151 1.04 22.76 10.03
C PRO A 151 0.12 23.81 9.41
N THR A 152 -1.18 23.68 9.62
CA THR A 152 -2.21 24.61 9.18
C THR A 152 -3.17 24.91 10.31
N ALA A 153 -2.68 25.13 11.54
CA ALA A 153 -3.45 25.86 12.54
C ALA A 153 -3.71 27.28 12.00
N GLN A 154 -4.66 27.37 11.07
CA GLN A 154 -5.15 28.58 10.47
C GLN A 154 -5.77 29.30 11.66
N ARG A 155 -5.09 30.35 12.15
CA ARG A 155 -5.76 31.32 13.02
C ARG A 155 -7.02 31.68 12.25
N CYS A 156 -8.21 31.43 12.78
CA CYS A 156 -9.47 31.68 12.08
C CYS A 156 -9.40 33.08 11.43
N SER A 157 -9.06 33.12 10.14
CA SER A 157 -8.42 34.30 9.52
C SER A 157 -9.41 35.20 8.82
N THR A 158 -10.69 35.00 9.05
CA THR A 158 -11.79 35.69 8.40
C THR A 158 -12.62 36.39 9.46
N TYR A 159 -12.03 37.42 10.06
CA TYR A 159 -12.82 38.39 10.80
C TYR A 159 -13.70 39.16 9.81
N MET A 160 -14.99 39.35 10.11
CA MET A 160 -15.90 40.10 9.24
C MET A 160 -16.36 41.39 9.89
N ASP A 161 -16.37 42.45 9.10
CA ASP A 161 -16.98 43.71 9.47
C ASP A 161 -18.23 43.89 8.61
N ILE A 162 -19.40 43.90 9.24
CA ILE A 162 -20.69 44.00 8.56
C ILE A 162 -21.30 45.37 8.85
N VAL A 163 -21.66 46.12 7.82
CA VAL A 163 -22.41 47.38 7.96
C VAL A 163 -23.75 47.25 7.25
N ILE A 164 -24.85 47.36 8.01
CA ILE A 164 -26.19 47.35 7.44
C ILE A 164 -26.62 48.80 7.17
N VAL A 165 -26.88 49.11 5.91
CA VAL A 165 -27.34 50.41 5.41
C VAL A 165 -28.85 50.35 5.21
N LEU A 166 -29.59 50.99 6.10
CA LEU A 166 -31.04 50.87 6.22
C LEU A 166 -31.75 52.14 5.79
N ASP A 167 -32.68 52.00 4.86
CA ASP A 167 -33.61 53.05 4.49
C ASP A 167 -34.59 53.32 5.65
N GLY A 168 -34.53 54.53 6.19
CA GLY A 168 -35.38 55.06 7.26
C GLY A 168 -36.39 56.09 6.76
N SER A 169 -36.63 56.16 5.45
CA SER A 169 -37.56 57.11 4.83
C SER A 169 -39.03 56.83 5.20
N ASN A 170 -39.92 57.74 4.78
CA ASN A 170 -41.34 57.61 5.10
C ASN A 170 -42.07 56.48 4.35
N SER A 171 -41.49 55.91 3.29
CA SER A 171 -42.09 54.85 2.47
C SER A 171 -42.03 53.48 3.14
N ILE A 172 -40.98 53.21 3.92
CA ILE A 172 -40.81 52.01 4.73
C ILE A 172 -41.87 52.01 5.85
N TYR A 173 -42.90 51.18 5.70
CA TYR A 173 -43.95 51.04 6.69
C TYR A 173 -44.60 49.65 6.62
N PRO A 174 -44.79 48.95 7.75
CA PRO A 174 -44.52 49.41 9.11
C PRO A 174 -43.08 49.14 9.59
N TRP A 175 -42.49 50.09 10.34
CA TRP A 175 -41.08 50.03 10.78
C TRP A 175 -40.73 48.83 11.65
N TYR A 176 -41.68 48.31 12.44
CA TYR A 176 -41.42 47.19 13.35
C TYR A 176 -40.99 45.91 12.61
N GLU A 177 -41.35 45.76 11.32
CA GLU A 177 -40.90 44.61 10.51
C GLU A 177 -39.40 44.69 10.21
N VAL A 178 -38.86 45.89 10.01
CA VAL A 178 -37.41 46.11 9.86
C VAL A 178 -36.69 45.81 11.19
N GLN A 179 -37.26 46.22 12.33
CA GLN A 179 -36.70 45.88 13.65
C GLN A 179 -36.67 44.36 13.90
N ASN A 180 -37.72 43.64 13.48
CA ASN A 180 -37.79 42.18 13.55
C ASN A 180 -36.75 41.53 12.64
N PHE A 181 -36.65 41.98 11.38
CA PHE A 181 -35.64 41.51 10.44
C PHE A 181 -34.23 41.68 11.00
N LEU A 182 -33.88 42.86 11.52
CA LEU A 182 -32.59 43.13 12.16
C LEU A 182 -32.35 42.20 13.34
N SER A 183 -33.33 42.07 14.25
CA SER A 183 -33.19 41.19 15.41
C SER A 183 -32.93 39.74 14.99
N ASN A 184 -33.63 39.27 13.96
CA ASN A 184 -33.54 37.90 13.47
C ASN A 184 -32.21 37.65 12.75
N ILE A 185 -31.77 38.51 11.84
CA ILE A 185 -30.50 38.35 11.14
C ILE A 185 -29.31 38.49 12.09
N LEU A 186 -29.32 39.48 12.99
CA LEU A 186 -28.23 39.68 13.94
C LEU A 186 -28.12 38.52 14.93
N SER A 187 -29.23 37.87 15.28
CA SER A 187 -29.21 36.68 16.14
C SER A 187 -28.52 35.46 15.51
N LYS A 188 -28.37 35.44 14.18
CA LYS A 188 -27.64 34.40 13.46
C LYS A 188 -26.13 34.64 13.49
N PHE A 189 -25.69 35.88 13.64
CA PHE A 189 -24.26 36.23 13.61
C PHE A 189 -23.58 35.97 14.96
N HIS A 190 -22.33 35.47 14.90
CA HIS A 190 -21.48 35.32 16.07
C HIS A 190 -20.66 36.60 16.30
N ILE A 191 -21.27 37.58 16.97
CA ILE A 191 -20.67 38.90 17.17
C ILE A 191 -19.68 38.84 18.32
N SER A 192 -18.41 39.11 18.02
CA SER A 192 -17.31 39.20 18.98
C SER A 192 -16.15 40.02 18.40
N SER A 193 -15.31 40.56 19.26
CA SER A 193 -14.14 41.36 18.85
C SER A 193 -13.15 40.59 17.96
N ASP A 194 -13.16 39.26 18.04
CA ASP A 194 -12.31 38.30 17.35
C ASP A 194 -13.06 37.46 16.29
N GLN A 195 -14.27 37.84 15.88
CA GLN A 195 -15.00 37.21 14.76
C GLN A 195 -15.71 38.29 13.96
N MET A 196 -16.99 38.54 14.26
CA MET A 196 -17.84 39.48 13.53
C MET A 196 -18.07 40.76 14.33
N GLN A 197 -17.94 41.89 13.66
CA GLN A 197 -18.37 43.20 14.17
C GLN A 197 -19.49 43.73 13.28
N VAL A 198 -20.50 44.37 13.88
CA VAL A 198 -21.67 44.85 13.14
C VAL A 198 -21.95 46.32 13.45
N GLY A 199 -22.02 47.14 12.41
CA GLY A 199 -22.45 48.53 12.45
C GLY A 199 -23.79 48.71 11.73
N ILE A 200 -24.56 49.73 12.13
CA ILE A 200 -25.80 50.10 11.43
C ILE A 200 -25.76 51.58 11.06
N LEU A 201 -25.98 51.85 9.77
CA LEU A 201 -26.15 53.18 9.20
C LEU A 201 -27.60 53.31 8.71
N GLN A 202 -28.37 54.22 9.29
CA GLN A 202 -29.72 54.52 8.83
C GLN A 202 -29.69 55.78 7.96
N TYR A 203 -30.48 55.84 6.87
CA TYR A 203 -30.50 56.99 5.98
C TYR A 203 -31.89 57.40 5.49
N GLY A 204 -32.01 58.64 5.01
CA GLY A 204 -33.19 59.21 4.37
C GLY A 204 -32.78 60.49 3.64
N GLU A 205 -33.09 61.65 4.23
CA GLU A 205 -32.52 62.95 3.81
C GLU A 205 -31.07 63.14 4.30
N VAL A 206 -30.72 62.49 5.43
CA VAL A 206 -29.39 62.47 6.04
C VAL A 206 -29.01 61.03 6.40
N ALA A 207 -27.72 60.75 6.55
CA ALA A 207 -27.21 59.46 7.01
C ALA A 207 -26.75 59.56 8.46
N VAL A 208 -27.15 58.60 9.30
CA VAL A 208 -26.85 58.56 10.73
C VAL A 208 -26.34 57.18 11.10
N HIS A 209 -25.17 57.13 11.76
CA HIS A 209 -24.66 55.91 12.36
C HIS A 209 -25.39 55.65 13.67
N GLU A 210 -26.32 54.70 13.67
CA GLU A 210 -27.03 54.26 14.87
C GLU A 210 -26.04 53.62 15.86
N TRP A 211 -25.07 52.86 15.32
CA TRP A 211 -23.84 52.48 16.01
C TRP A 211 -22.76 52.05 15.02
N SER A 212 -21.52 52.05 15.51
CA SER A 212 -20.29 51.69 14.80
C SER A 212 -19.85 50.25 15.12
N LEU A 213 -18.92 49.71 14.33
CA LEU A 213 -18.42 48.32 14.45
C LEU A 213 -17.84 47.98 15.84
N LYS A 214 -17.30 48.98 16.54
CA LYS A 214 -16.69 48.82 17.88
C LYS A 214 -17.64 48.98 19.06
N ASP A 215 -18.87 49.43 18.84
CA ASP A 215 -19.74 49.92 19.92
C ASP A 215 -20.35 48.77 20.75
N TYR A 216 -20.57 47.61 20.12
CA TYR A 216 -21.08 46.40 20.76
C TYR A 216 -20.17 45.21 20.47
N GLN A 217 -20.00 44.32 21.45
CA GLN A 217 -19.05 43.21 21.34
C GLN A 217 -19.71 41.83 21.49
N THR A 218 -21.03 41.76 21.70
CA THR A 218 -21.74 40.48 21.82
C THR A 218 -23.05 40.48 21.05
N THR A 219 -23.48 39.30 20.59
CA THR A 219 -24.75 39.14 19.87
C THR A 219 -25.96 39.62 20.69
N GLN A 220 -25.94 39.43 22.01
CA GLN A 220 -27.05 39.85 22.89
C GLN A 220 -27.21 41.37 22.91
N GLU A 221 -26.11 42.12 23.03
CA GLU A 221 -26.12 43.59 23.06
C GLU A 221 -26.64 44.17 21.75
N VAL A 222 -26.16 43.67 20.61
CA VAL A 222 -26.56 44.17 19.29
C VAL A 222 -28.04 43.87 19.00
N VAL A 223 -28.53 42.68 19.36
CA VAL A 223 -29.95 42.33 19.19
C VAL A 223 -30.85 43.19 20.09
N GLU A 224 -30.41 43.54 21.30
CA GLU A 224 -31.16 44.43 22.18
C GLU A 224 -31.17 45.88 21.65
N ALA A 225 -30.05 46.36 21.12
CA ALA A 225 -29.96 47.66 20.45
C ALA A 225 -30.86 47.74 19.21
N ALA A 226 -30.88 46.68 18.39
CA ALA A 226 -31.70 46.62 17.18
C ALA A 226 -33.21 46.67 17.46
N LYS A 227 -33.69 46.17 18.60
CA LYS A 227 -35.10 46.28 18.99
C LYS A 227 -35.52 47.72 19.31
N ASN A 228 -34.58 48.57 19.69
CA ASN A 228 -34.82 49.94 20.14
C ASN A 228 -34.53 51.00 19.07
N ILE A 229 -34.11 50.59 17.85
CA ILE A 229 -33.80 51.51 16.77
C ILE A 229 -35.07 52.24 16.28
N SER A 230 -35.06 53.56 16.33
CA SER A 230 -36.17 54.40 15.84
C SER A 230 -35.95 54.79 14.39
N ARG A 231 -37.05 54.88 13.63
CA ARG A 231 -37.02 55.38 12.25
C ARG A 231 -36.65 56.87 12.23
N GLN A 232 -35.72 57.26 11.35
CA GLN A 232 -35.27 58.65 11.17
C GLN A 232 -36.37 59.57 10.63
N GLU A 233 -37.24 59.02 9.77
CA GLU A 233 -38.25 59.77 9.00
C GLU A 233 -37.62 60.74 7.99
N GLY A 234 -38.26 60.93 6.84
CA GLY A 234 -37.72 61.78 5.77
C GLY A 234 -38.58 61.74 4.51
N ARG A 235 -38.51 62.76 3.67
CA ARG A 235 -39.24 62.80 2.39
C ARG A 235 -38.43 62.33 1.20
N GLU A 236 -37.11 62.25 1.34
CA GLU A 236 -36.19 61.77 0.30
C GLU A 236 -35.53 60.46 0.74
N THR A 237 -35.05 59.71 -0.26
CA THR A 237 -34.26 58.49 -0.10
C THR A 237 -32.94 58.71 -0.85
N ARG A 238 -31.88 59.09 -0.13
CA ARG A 238 -30.55 59.37 -0.70
C ARG A 238 -29.61 58.17 -0.58
N THR A 239 -29.83 57.16 -1.41
CA THR A 239 -29.12 55.87 -1.35
C THR A 239 -27.66 56.00 -1.77
N ALA A 240 -27.35 56.80 -2.79
CA ALA A 240 -25.96 56.99 -3.24
C ALA A 240 -25.12 57.64 -2.13
N TYR A 241 -25.63 58.70 -1.49
CA TYR A 241 -24.99 59.34 -0.34
C TYR A 241 -24.78 58.38 0.83
N ALA A 242 -25.76 57.52 1.12
CA ALA A 242 -25.67 56.54 2.20
C ALA A 242 -24.60 55.47 1.94
N ILE A 243 -24.52 54.94 0.70
CA ILE A 243 -23.51 53.97 0.29
C ILE A 243 -22.11 54.59 0.39
N GLU A 244 -21.94 55.81 -0.11
CA GLU A 244 -20.66 56.53 0.01
C GLU A 244 -20.26 56.72 1.48
N THR A 245 -21.19 57.16 2.32
CA THR A 245 -20.95 57.35 3.77
C THR A 245 -20.57 56.03 4.44
N ALA A 246 -21.23 54.94 4.08
CA ALA A 246 -20.88 53.63 4.61
C ALA A 246 -19.47 53.19 4.18
N CYS A 247 -19.12 53.36 2.89
CA CYS A 247 -17.82 52.97 2.36
C CYS A 247 -16.66 53.82 2.88
N THR A 248 -16.89 55.12 3.12
CA THR A 248 -15.84 56.06 3.55
C THR A 248 -15.75 56.21 5.08
N GLU A 249 -16.88 56.21 5.78
CA GLU A 249 -16.94 56.43 7.23
C GLU A 249 -17.23 55.16 8.03
N ALA A 250 -18.26 54.37 7.67
CA ALA A 250 -18.64 53.22 8.50
C ALA A 250 -17.55 52.14 8.55
N PHE A 251 -16.86 51.93 7.43
CA PHE A 251 -15.70 51.03 7.31
C PHE A 251 -14.36 51.70 7.62
N SER A 252 -14.36 52.79 8.40
CA SER A 252 -13.13 53.47 8.83
C SER A 252 -12.53 52.83 10.10
N PRO A 253 -11.19 52.83 10.25
CA PRO A 253 -10.55 52.39 11.49
C PRO A 253 -11.05 53.15 12.72
N GLU A 254 -11.38 54.43 12.58
CA GLU A 254 -11.91 55.28 13.65
C GLU A 254 -13.25 54.77 14.19
N ARG A 255 -14.05 54.12 13.33
CA ARG A 255 -15.34 53.49 13.68
C ARG A 255 -15.24 52.00 13.99
N GLY A 256 -14.02 51.46 14.05
CA GLY A 256 -13.76 50.09 14.50
C GLY A 256 -13.46 49.10 13.37
N ALA A 257 -13.43 49.53 12.11
CA ALA A 257 -13.11 48.62 11.01
C ALA A 257 -11.69 48.07 11.14
N ARG A 258 -11.55 46.76 10.97
CA ARG A 258 -10.31 46.02 11.17
C ARG A 258 -9.57 45.86 9.85
N GLU A 259 -8.26 46.06 9.91
CA GLU A 259 -7.38 45.84 8.76
C GLU A 259 -7.28 44.34 8.46
N GLY A 260 -7.61 43.93 7.23
CA GLY A 260 -7.64 42.52 6.82
C GLY A 260 -8.96 41.78 7.07
N ALA A 261 -9.98 42.42 7.67
CA ALA A 261 -11.32 41.84 7.79
C ALA A 261 -12.08 41.90 6.45
N THR A 262 -12.91 40.89 6.18
CA THR A 262 -13.84 40.91 5.03
C THR A 262 -14.94 41.91 5.33
N LYS A 263 -15.10 42.91 4.46
CA LYS A 263 -16.05 44.01 4.64
C LYS A 263 -17.33 43.72 3.86
N VAL A 264 -18.45 43.61 4.57
CA VAL A 264 -19.75 43.29 3.98
C VAL A 264 -20.75 44.40 4.27
N MET A 265 -21.30 44.99 3.22
CA MET A 265 -22.39 45.95 3.28
C MET A 265 -23.71 45.26 2.93
N ILE A 266 -24.76 45.53 3.70
CA ILE A 266 -26.12 45.06 3.40
C ILE A 266 -27.02 46.29 3.23
N VAL A 267 -27.41 46.60 2.00
CA VAL A 267 -28.28 47.72 1.67
C VAL A 267 -29.73 47.24 1.64
N VAL A 268 -30.61 47.90 2.40
CA VAL A 268 -32.05 47.61 2.44
C VAL A 268 -32.83 48.88 2.12
N THR A 269 -33.66 48.85 1.08
CA THR A 269 -34.46 50.00 0.65
C THR A 269 -35.76 49.58 -0.05
N ASP A 270 -36.75 50.46 -0.07
CA ASP A 270 -38.06 50.24 -0.71
C ASP A 270 -38.37 51.21 -1.87
N GLY A 271 -37.41 52.04 -2.27
CA GLY A 271 -37.61 53.09 -3.26
C GLY A 271 -36.36 53.47 -4.05
N GLU A 272 -36.58 54.01 -5.25
CA GLU A 272 -35.51 54.58 -6.10
C GLU A 272 -34.79 55.75 -5.40
N SER A 273 -33.48 55.80 -5.61
CA SER A 273 -32.60 56.83 -5.08
C SER A 273 -32.91 58.20 -5.69
N HIS A 274 -33.10 59.21 -4.85
CA HIS A 274 -33.29 60.60 -5.30
C HIS A 274 -31.99 61.26 -5.81
N ASP A 275 -30.86 60.64 -5.51
CA ASP A 275 -29.49 60.97 -5.91
C ASP A 275 -28.85 59.86 -6.77
N GLY A 276 -29.66 59.11 -7.53
CA GLY A 276 -29.19 57.97 -8.33
C GLY A 276 -28.11 58.30 -9.37
N ASP A 277 -28.03 59.55 -9.83
CA ASP A 277 -26.97 60.01 -10.74
C ASP A 277 -25.56 59.97 -10.10
N GLU A 278 -25.47 59.94 -8.76
CA GLU A 278 -24.21 59.89 -7.99
C GLU A 278 -23.79 58.45 -7.61
N LEU A 279 -24.64 57.46 -7.91
CA LEU A 279 -24.48 56.08 -7.46
C LEU A 279 -23.21 55.42 -8.02
N GLU A 280 -22.86 55.70 -9.27
CA GLU A 280 -21.63 55.16 -9.90
C GLU A 280 -20.38 55.57 -9.12
N GLY A 281 -20.25 56.85 -8.76
CA GLY A 281 -19.11 57.35 -7.98
C GLY A 281 -19.09 56.83 -6.53
N ALA A 282 -20.25 56.56 -5.94
CA ALA A 282 -20.35 55.94 -4.62
C ALA A 282 -19.87 54.48 -4.64
N LEU A 283 -20.25 53.71 -5.67
CA LEU A 283 -19.87 52.31 -5.83
C LEU A 283 -18.37 52.15 -6.14
N GLU A 284 -17.77 53.06 -6.93
CA GLU A 284 -16.31 53.08 -7.16
C GLU A 284 -15.53 53.16 -5.84
N LYS A 285 -15.98 54.00 -4.89
CA LYS A 285 -15.36 54.12 -3.55
C LYS A 285 -15.46 52.84 -2.72
N CYS A 286 -16.49 52.04 -2.95
CA CYS A 286 -16.68 50.75 -2.29
C CYS A 286 -15.78 49.67 -2.91
N GLU A 287 -15.64 49.66 -4.23
CA GLU A 287 -14.75 48.77 -4.98
C GLU A 287 -13.28 49.02 -4.62
N GLU A 288 -12.84 50.28 -4.55
CA GLU A 288 -11.47 50.64 -4.11
C GLU A 288 -11.11 50.08 -2.72
N ARG A 289 -12.11 49.83 -1.88
CA ARG A 289 -11.95 49.35 -0.50
C ARG A 289 -12.24 47.86 -0.34
N ASN A 290 -12.50 47.13 -1.43
CA ASN A 290 -12.95 45.74 -1.45
C ASN A 290 -14.09 45.53 -0.44
N ILE A 291 -15.28 46.09 -0.73
CA ILE A 291 -16.49 45.93 0.09
C ILE A 291 -17.55 45.13 -0.68
N THR A 292 -18.03 44.02 -0.09
CA THR A 292 -19.04 43.13 -0.67
C THR A 292 -20.39 43.74 -0.40
N ARG A 293 -21.21 43.96 -1.42
CA ARG A 293 -22.51 44.62 -1.25
C ARG A 293 -23.62 43.65 -1.54
N TYR A 294 -24.41 43.35 -0.53
CA TYR A 294 -25.70 42.71 -0.67
C TYR A 294 -26.77 43.79 -0.77
N ALA A 295 -27.70 43.64 -1.70
CA ALA A 295 -28.76 44.62 -1.91
C ALA A 295 -30.13 43.95 -1.84
N ILE A 296 -31.01 44.50 -1.01
CA ILE A 296 -32.34 43.96 -0.71
C ILE A 296 -33.40 44.98 -1.13
N ALA A 297 -34.15 44.63 -2.17
CA ALA A 297 -35.27 45.43 -2.69
C ALA A 297 -36.58 45.05 -1.98
N VAL A 298 -37.19 46.01 -1.28
CA VAL A 298 -38.49 45.83 -0.61
C VAL A 298 -39.61 46.38 -1.49
N LEU A 299 -40.43 45.51 -2.08
CA LEU A 299 -41.43 45.89 -3.09
C LEU A 299 -42.78 46.35 -2.52
N GLY A 300 -42.92 46.39 -1.19
CA GLY A 300 -44.18 46.69 -0.51
C GLY A 300 -44.80 48.02 -0.95
N HIS A 301 -43.98 49.06 -1.12
CA HIS A 301 -44.43 50.36 -1.60
C HIS A 301 -45.04 50.33 -3.02
N TYR A 302 -44.33 49.70 -3.95
CA TYR A 302 -44.71 49.60 -5.37
C TYR A 302 -45.97 48.75 -5.56
N ILE A 303 -46.03 47.59 -4.89
CA ILE A 303 -47.17 46.67 -4.97
C ILE A 303 -48.43 47.31 -4.39
N ARG A 304 -48.33 48.00 -3.23
CA ARG A 304 -49.47 48.72 -2.62
C ARG A 304 -50.02 49.83 -3.52
N ARG A 305 -49.19 50.43 -4.38
CA ARG A 305 -49.57 51.52 -5.30
C ARG A 305 -49.82 51.09 -6.74
N GLN A 306 -49.72 49.79 -7.04
CA GLN A 306 -49.82 49.24 -8.40
C GLN A 306 -48.84 49.90 -9.38
N GLN A 307 -47.63 50.19 -8.91
CA GLN A 307 -46.53 50.74 -9.71
C GLN A 307 -45.61 49.63 -10.19
N ASP A 308 -44.98 49.83 -11.35
CA ASP A 308 -44.01 48.90 -11.93
C ASP A 308 -42.65 49.05 -11.23
N PRO A 309 -42.10 47.98 -10.61
CA PRO A 309 -40.82 48.04 -9.89
C PRO A 309 -39.60 47.81 -10.79
N GLU A 310 -39.74 47.67 -12.11
CA GLU A 310 -38.62 47.31 -12.99
C GLU A 310 -37.41 48.25 -12.91
N THR A 311 -37.62 49.57 -12.85
CA THR A 311 -36.55 50.57 -12.75
C THR A 311 -35.82 50.46 -11.41
N PHE A 312 -36.58 50.40 -10.32
CA PHE A 312 -36.07 50.16 -8.98
C PHE A 312 -35.25 48.87 -8.87
N ILE A 313 -35.75 47.75 -9.38
CA ILE A 313 -35.02 46.47 -9.34
C ILE A 313 -33.69 46.56 -10.10
N LYS A 314 -33.64 47.28 -11.23
CA LYS A 314 -32.39 47.50 -11.98
C LYS A 314 -31.39 48.32 -11.17
N GLU A 315 -31.85 49.35 -10.47
CA GLU A 315 -31.01 50.16 -9.58
C GLU A 315 -30.42 49.33 -8.43
N ILE A 316 -31.24 48.53 -7.74
CA ILE A 316 -30.77 47.71 -6.60
C ILE A 316 -29.81 46.60 -7.05
N LYS A 317 -30.03 46.02 -8.24
CA LYS A 317 -29.06 45.09 -8.85
C LYS A 317 -27.72 45.77 -9.12
N PHE A 318 -27.74 47.01 -9.62
CA PHE A 318 -26.54 47.79 -9.85
C PHE A 318 -25.76 48.11 -8.55
N ILE A 319 -26.45 48.20 -7.41
CA ILE A 319 -25.82 48.37 -6.09
C ILE A 319 -25.13 47.09 -5.60
N ALA A 320 -25.73 45.93 -5.88
CA ALA A 320 -25.19 44.64 -5.46
C ALA A 320 -23.83 44.33 -6.13
N SER A 321 -23.02 43.51 -5.48
CA SER A 321 -21.82 42.95 -6.11
C SER A 321 -22.19 41.90 -7.17
N ASP A 322 -21.29 41.64 -8.13
CA ASP A 322 -21.48 40.58 -9.13
C ASP A 322 -21.13 39.19 -8.58
N PRO A 323 -21.85 38.12 -8.96
CA PRO A 323 -23.01 38.12 -9.84
C PRO A 323 -24.34 38.36 -9.08
N ASP A 324 -25.30 39.01 -9.75
CA ASP A 324 -26.65 39.36 -9.23
C ASP A 324 -27.31 38.23 -8.43
N ASP A 325 -27.29 36.99 -8.92
CA ASP A 325 -27.99 35.86 -8.33
C ASP A 325 -27.48 35.50 -6.92
N LYS A 326 -26.27 35.95 -6.57
CA LYS A 326 -25.63 35.74 -5.26
C LYS A 326 -25.85 36.92 -4.30
N TYR A 327 -25.87 38.16 -4.77
CA TYR A 327 -25.84 39.35 -3.92
C TYR A 327 -27.12 40.18 -3.91
N PHE A 328 -28.03 39.96 -4.85
CA PHE A 328 -29.32 40.64 -4.93
C PHE A 328 -30.45 39.78 -4.35
N PHE A 329 -31.32 40.42 -3.57
CA PHE A 329 -32.55 39.84 -3.05
C PHE A 329 -33.72 40.80 -3.27
N ASN A 330 -34.90 40.26 -3.53
CA ASN A 330 -36.14 41.04 -3.51
C ASN A 330 -37.19 40.37 -2.61
N VAL A 331 -38.00 41.19 -1.97
CA VAL A 331 -39.08 40.74 -1.10
C VAL A 331 -40.37 41.46 -1.47
N THR A 332 -41.50 40.81 -1.28
CA THR A 332 -42.82 41.34 -1.68
C THR A 332 -43.27 42.50 -0.80
N ASP A 333 -42.92 42.49 0.48
CA ASP A 333 -43.25 43.52 1.46
C ASP A 333 -42.25 43.49 2.63
N GLU A 334 -42.43 44.38 3.60
CA GLU A 334 -41.55 44.50 4.77
C GLU A 334 -41.58 43.24 5.65
N ALA A 335 -42.71 42.54 5.74
CA ALA A 335 -42.83 41.32 6.57
C ALA A 335 -42.02 40.15 5.98
N ALA A 336 -41.99 40.05 4.64
CA ALA A 336 -41.23 39.06 3.89
C ALA A 336 -39.70 39.22 4.00
N LEU A 337 -39.19 40.31 4.60
CA LEU A 337 -37.78 40.41 4.96
C LEU A 337 -37.34 39.28 5.92
N ASN A 338 -38.25 38.77 6.74
CA ASN A 338 -37.95 37.66 7.64
C ASN A 338 -37.75 36.32 6.89
N ASP A 339 -38.32 36.16 5.70
CA ASP A 339 -38.22 34.93 4.90
C ASP A 339 -36.83 34.76 4.28
N ILE A 340 -36.09 35.85 4.09
CA ILE A 340 -34.75 35.83 3.50
C ILE A 340 -33.63 35.72 4.54
N VAL A 341 -33.93 35.75 5.84
CA VAL A 341 -32.92 35.74 6.92
C VAL A 341 -32.03 34.51 6.84
N ASP A 342 -32.61 33.33 6.66
CA ASP A 342 -31.83 32.08 6.58
C ASP A 342 -30.96 32.07 5.30
N ALA A 343 -31.54 32.43 4.15
CA ALA A 343 -30.82 32.45 2.88
C ALA A 343 -29.67 33.49 2.85
N LEU A 344 -29.91 34.68 3.41
CA LEU A 344 -28.90 35.73 3.51
C LEU A 344 -27.83 35.38 4.53
N GLY A 345 -28.22 34.82 5.68
CA GLY A 345 -27.29 34.30 6.69
C GLY A 345 -26.35 33.26 6.09
N ASP A 346 -26.89 32.20 5.48
CA ASP A 346 -26.13 31.12 4.86
C ASP A 346 -25.14 31.64 3.80
N ARG A 347 -25.54 32.61 2.96
CA ARG A 347 -24.64 33.22 1.98
C ARG A 347 -23.52 34.03 2.61
N ILE A 348 -23.79 34.78 3.68
CA ILE A 348 -22.75 35.50 4.42
C ILE A 348 -21.80 34.51 5.09
N PHE A 349 -22.31 33.40 5.64
CA PHE A 349 -21.47 32.37 6.27
C PHE A 349 -20.55 31.66 5.27
N THR A 350 -20.91 31.52 4.00
CA THR A 350 -19.97 31.00 2.98
C THR A 350 -18.73 31.90 2.77
N LEU A 351 -18.79 33.18 3.15
CA LEU A 351 -17.64 34.08 3.14
C LEU A 351 -16.72 33.89 4.36
N GLU A 352 -17.16 33.22 5.44
CA GLU A 352 -16.33 32.94 6.64
C GLU A 352 -15.27 31.88 6.33
N GLY A 353 -15.47 31.05 5.32
CA GLY A 353 -14.57 29.95 4.96
C GLY A 353 -13.73 30.18 3.70
N THR A 354 -13.74 31.37 3.10
CA THR A 354 -13.18 31.59 1.77
C THR A 354 -12.34 32.87 1.69
N LEU A 355 -11.11 32.76 1.20
CA LEU A 355 -10.24 33.90 0.91
C LEU A 355 -10.54 34.42 -0.51
N GLY A 356 -11.66 35.12 -0.69
CA GLY A 356 -11.92 35.81 -1.95
C GLY A 356 -13.38 36.06 -2.29
N TYR A 357 -13.62 37.15 -3.02
CA TYR A 357 -14.96 37.65 -3.36
C TYR A 357 -15.79 36.69 -4.25
N ASN A 358 -15.18 35.69 -4.89
CA ASN A 358 -15.83 34.91 -5.96
C ASN A 358 -15.73 33.39 -5.87
N GLU A 359 -15.08 32.79 -4.86
CA GLU A 359 -14.91 31.33 -4.81
C GLU A 359 -15.47 30.75 -3.51
N SER A 360 -16.51 29.93 -3.60
CA SER A 360 -16.92 29.01 -2.53
C SER A 360 -15.97 27.80 -2.51
N SER A 361 -14.66 28.02 -2.32
CA SER A 361 -13.64 26.96 -2.34
C SER A 361 -12.82 26.94 -1.07
N PHE A 362 -12.62 25.74 -0.52
CA PHE A 362 -11.72 25.47 0.57
C PHE A 362 -10.29 25.34 0.03
N HIS A 363 -9.35 26.07 0.61
CA HIS A 363 -7.94 25.91 0.37
C HIS A 363 -7.34 24.92 1.38
N MET A 364 -7.05 25.37 2.59
CA MET A 364 -6.37 24.55 3.60
C MET A 364 -7.24 24.29 4.83
N GLU A 365 -8.44 24.87 4.89
CA GLU A 365 -9.40 24.77 5.98
C GLU A 365 -9.80 23.31 6.24
N MET A 366 -9.84 22.50 5.19
CA MET A 366 -10.18 21.08 5.23
C MET A 366 -8.97 20.18 4.94
N SER A 367 -7.74 20.66 5.14
CA SER A 367 -6.52 19.97 4.67
C SER A 367 -6.34 18.55 5.19
N GLN A 368 -6.86 18.22 6.38
CA GLN A 368 -6.75 16.91 7.03
C GLN A 368 -5.30 16.34 7.04
N ILE A 369 -4.34 17.19 7.41
CA ILE A 369 -2.91 16.87 7.43
C ILE A 369 -2.64 15.71 8.38
N GLY A 370 -1.68 14.87 8.00
CA GLY A 370 -1.35 13.65 8.75
C GLY A 370 -2.28 12.49 8.43
N PHE A 371 -3.08 12.61 7.36
CA PHE A 371 -3.86 11.49 6.82
C PHE A 371 -2.93 10.33 6.45
N SER A 372 -1.78 10.65 5.87
CA SER A 372 -0.65 9.76 5.72
C SER A 372 0.65 10.53 6.01
N THR A 373 1.68 9.80 6.43
CA THR A 373 2.99 10.38 6.78
C THR A 373 4.12 9.45 6.38
N HIS A 374 5.25 10.03 5.97
CA HIS A 374 6.47 9.30 5.64
C HIS A 374 7.68 10.04 6.18
N THR A 375 8.48 9.34 6.98
CA THR A 375 9.70 9.88 7.59
C THR A 375 10.81 9.96 6.54
N LEU A 376 11.50 11.10 6.50
CA LEU A 376 12.65 11.37 5.64
C LEU A 376 13.88 11.64 6.52
N ASP A 377 15.08 11.57 5.95
CA ASP A 377 16.30 11.93 6.68
C ASP A 377 16.33 13.39 7.14
N ASP A 378 15.64 14.28 6.41
CA ASP A 378 15.66 15.73 6.61
C ASP A 378 14.34 16.30 7.14
N GLY A 379 13.38 15.45 7.50
CA GLY A 379 12.06 15.87 7.95
C GLY A 379 10.96 14.83 7.79
N ILE A 380 9.72 15.29 7.62
CA ILE A 380 8.53 14.45 7.46
C ILE A 380 7.72 14.95 6.27
N LEU A 381 7.31 14.02 5.40
CA LEU A 381 6.34 14.26 4.35
C LEU A 381 4.94 13.90 4.85
N PHE A 382 4.00 14.83 4.71
CA PHE A 382 2.61 14.70 5.09
C PHE A 382 1.72 14.67 3.85
N GLY A 383 0.69 13.83 3.89
CA GLY A 383 -0.44 13.90 2.98
C GLY A 383 -1.52 14.86 3.48
N MET A 384 -2.11 15.64 2.57
CA MET A 384 -3.17 16.61 2.86
C MET A 384 -4.40 16.40 1.97
N VAL A 385 -5.18 15.36 2.27
CA VAL A 385 -6.25 14.85 1.38
C VAL A 385 -7.38 15.82 1.08
N GLY A 386 -7.67 16.75 1.99
CA GLY A 386 -8.77 17.69 1.83
C GLY A 386 -8.33 19.10 1.45
N ALA A 387 -7.04 19.28 1.12
CA ALA A 387 -6.57 20.54 0.58
C ALA A 387 -7.20 20.81 -0.80
N TYR A 388 -7.48 22.07 -1.09
CA TYR A 388 -7.98 22.58 -2.37
C TYR A 388 -9.24 21.84 -2.85
N ASP A 389 -10.34 21.92 -2.09
CA ASP A 389 -11.60 21.22 -2.36
C ASP A 389 -11.45 19.69 -2.56
N TRP A 390 -10.58 19.07 -1.73
CA TRP A 390 -10.25 17.65 -1.82
C TRP A 390 -9.56 17.21 -3.12
N ASP A 391 -9.02 18.14 -3.94
CA ASP A 391 -8.00 17.79 -4.93
C ASP A 391 -6.83 17.09 -4.23
N GLY A 392 -6.46 17.61 -3.05
CA GLY A 392 -5.44 17.10 -2.16
C GLY A 392 -4.04 17.61 -2.49
N GLY A 393 -3.04 17.10 -1.77
CA GLY A 393 -1.65 17.44 -2.01
C GLY A 393 -0.71 16.84 -0.97
N VAL A 394 0.50 17.40 -0.87
CA VAL A 394 1.48 17.03 0.16
C VAL A 394 2.04 18.26 0.86
N LEU A 395 2.64 18.06 2.03
CA LEU A 395 3.38 19.07 2.77
C LEU A 395 4.67 18.44 3.28
N LYS A 396 5.81 19.13 3.16
CA LYS A 396 7.08 18.67 3.74
C LYS A 396 7.46 19.59 4.90
N GLU A 397 7.60 19.02 6.09
CA GLU A 397 8.16 19.69 7.25
C GLU A 397 9.62 19.28 7.39
N GLY A 398 10.55 20.14 7.00
CA GLY A 398 11.99 19.85 7.03
C GLY A 398 12.74 20.71 8.06
N THR A 399 14.02 20.37 8.27
CA THR A 399 14.93 21.18 9.11
C THR A 399 15.09 22.63 8.64
N ASN A 400 14.97 22.87 7.33
CA ASN A 400 15.05 24.19 6.71
C ASN A 400 13.72 24.96 6.71
N GLY A 401 12.67 24.37 7.29
CA GLY A 401 11.33 24.96 7.34
C GLY A 401 10.29 24.12 6.62
N ARG A 402 9.08 24.67 6.57
CA ARG A 402 7.89 24.06 5.97
C ARG A 402 7.78 24.43 4.50
N ILE A 403 7.51 23.43 3.67
CA ILE A 403 7.27 23.57 2.24
C ILE A 403 5.84 23.08 1.97
N VAL A 404 4.99 23.99 1.48
CA VAL A 404 3.61 23.70 1.09
C VAL A 404 3.46 24.07 -0.39
N PRO A 405 3.45 23.09 -1.31
CA PRO A 405 3.16 23.34 -2.71
C PRO A 405 1.79 24.01 -2.88
N SER A 406 1.73 24.96 -3.81
CA SER A 406 0.45 25.54 -4.23
C SER A 406 -0.36 24.51 -5.03
N ARG A 407 -1.65 24.80 -5.22
CA ARG A 407 -2.50 23.94 -6.06
C ARG A 407 -1.98 23.88 -7.50
N GLU A 408 -1.53 25.01 -8.02
CA GLU A 408 -1.04 25.19 -9.40
C GLU A 408 0.18 24.31 -9.68
N ALA A 409 0.98 24.00 -8.65
CA ALA A 409 2.13 23.10 -8.77
C ALA A 409 1.73 21.70 -9.27
N PHE A 410 0.48 21.26 -9.03
CA PHE A 410 -0.04 19.97 -9.48
C PHE A 410 -0.93 20.05 -10.74
N GLU A 411 -1.14 21.23 -11.31
CA GLU A 411 -2.12 21.48 -12.38
C GLU A 411 -1.88 20.62 -13.64
N SER A 412 -0.62 20.27 -13.91
CA SER A 412 -0.25 19.40 -15.03
C SER A 412 -0.93 18.01 -14.99
N GLU A 413 -1.18 17.46 -13.80
CA GLU A 413 -1.81 16.16 -13.61
C GLU A 413 -3.22 16.24 -12.99
N PHE A 414 -3.55 17.39 -12.38
CA PHE A 414 -4.81 17.71 -11.72
C PHE A 414 -5.35 19.05 -12.24
N PRO A 415 -5.87 19.08 -13.49
CA PRO A 415 -6.21 20.32 -14.16
C PRO A 415 -7.49 20.96 -13.60
N LEU A 416 -7.65 22.26 -13.82
CA LEU A 416 -8.72 23.08 -13.21
C LEU A 416 -10.13 22.56 -13.46
N GLU A 417 -10.37 21.92 -14.61
CA GLU A 417 -11.69 21.34 -14.96
C GLU A 417 -12.12 20.20 -14.02
N LEU A 418 -11.19 19.69 -13.19
CA LEU A 418 -11.42 18.64 -12.22
C LEU A 418 -11.38 19.11 -10.75
N LYS A 419 -11.36 20.43 -10.47
CA LYS A 419 -11.28 21.01 -9.09
C LYS A 419 -12.22 20.38 -8.06
N ASN A 420 -13.43 19.98 -8.50
CA ASN A 420 -14.47 19.44 -7.60
C ASN A 420 -14.56 17.90 -7.67
N HIS A 421 -13.56 17.25 -8.25
CA HIS A 421 -13.56 15.80 -8.44
C HIS A 421 -13.13 15.05 -7.17
N ALA A 422 -12.63 15.76 -6.15
CA ALA A 422 -12.20 15.20 -4.87
C ALA A 422 -11.23 14.01 -5.06
N ALA A 423 -10.07 14.29 -5.67
CA ALA A 423 -9.10 13.28 -6.07
C ALA A 423 -8.36 12.61 -4.89
N TYR A 424 -8.30 13.29 -3.74
CA TYR A 424 -7.64 12.85 -2.50
C TYR A 424 -6.14 12.62 -2.68
N LEU A 425 -5.44 13.50 -3.40
CA LEU A 425 -3.99 13.44 -3.45
C LEU A 425 -3.38 13.56 -2.04
N GLY A 426 -2.38 12.73 -1.74
CA GLY A 426 -1.81 12.61 -0.40
C GLY A 426 -2.57 11.65 0.51
N TYR A 427 -3.51 10.86 -0.01
CA TYR A 427 -4.10 9.75 0.75
C TYR A 427 -3.02 8.78 1.23
N THR A 428 -2.00 8.60 0.40
CA THR A 428 -0.73 7.97 0.76
C THR A 428 0.42 8.83 0.33
N VAL A 429 1.51 8.79 1.10
CA VAL A 429 2.78 9.42 0.75
C VAL A 429 3.92 8.46 1.08
N THR A 430 4.92 8.42 0.21
CA THR A 430 6.18 7.72 0.46
C THR A 430 7.30 8.37 -0.37
N SER A 431 8.53 7.88 -0.24
CA SER A 431 9.64 8.26 -1.10
C SER A 431 10.36 7.04 -1.62
N VAL A 432 10.98 7.18 -2.79
CA VAL A 432 11.80 6.15 -3.43
C VAL A 432 13.11 6.76 -3.87
N ILE A 433 14.16 5.93 -3.90
CA ILE A 433 15.48 6.30 -4.42
C ILE A 433 15.62 5.66 -5.79
N ILE A 434 15.91 6.45 -6.82
CA ILE A 434 16.00 5.99 -8.21
C ILE A 434 17.36 6.36 -8.83
N GLY A 435 17.91 5.45 -9.65
CA GLY A 435 19.07 5.72 -10.50
C GLY A 435 20.30 6.25 -9.75
N ASP A 436 20.70 7.49 -10.02
CA ASP A 436 21.88 8.17 -9.45
C ASP A 436 21.65 8.64 -8.00
N TRP A 437 21.05 7.81 -7.14
CA TRP A 437 20.74 8.15 -5.73
C TRP A 437 19.77 9.33 -5.58
N LYS A 438 18.90 9.52 -6.58
CA LYS A 438 17.93 10.62 -6.57
C LYS A 438 16.69 10.21 -5.79
N ARG A 439 16.34 11.00 -4.77
CA ARG A 439 15.07 10.87 -4.05
C ARG A 439 13.93 11.44 -4.89
N VAL A 440 12.86 10.67 -5.02
CA VAL A 440 11.60 11.09 -5.64
C VAL A 440 10.47 10.79 -4.65
N TYR A 441 9.57 11.75 -4.50
CA TYR A 441 8.40 11.62 -3.64
C TYR A 441 7.27 10.96 -4.42
N VAL A 442 6.43 10.21 -3.71
CA VAL A 442 5.32 9.47 -4.28
C VAL A 442 4.07 9.82 -3.50
N ALA A 443 2.98 10.16 -4.21
CA ALA A 443 1.69 10.45 -3.58
C ALA A 443 0.54 9.77 -4.33
N GLY A 444 -0.34 9.13 -3.57
CA GLY A 444 -1.54 8.48 -4.07
C GLY A 444 -2.76 9.40 -4.04
N ALA A 445 -3.59 9.31 -5.08
CA ALA A 445 -4.86 10.01 -5.26
C ALA A 445 -5.95 8.99 -5.67
N PRO A 446 -6.43 8.14 -4.73
CA PRO A 446 -7.24 6.97 -5.05
C PRO A 446 -8.63 7.28 -5.62
N ARG A 447 -9.09 8.53 -5.53
CA ARG A 447 -10.36 8.98 -6.08
C ARG A 447 -10.25 9.74 -7.40
N PHE A 448 -9.05 9.99 -7.89
CA PHE A 448 -8.84 10.68 -9.16
C PHE A 448 -9.62 9.99 -10.31
N LYS A 449 -10.48 10.75 -10.99
CA LYS A 449 -11.39 10.24 -12.04
C LYS A 449 -12.20 9.00 -11.63
N HIS A 450 -12.42 8.81 -10.33
CA HIS A 450 -13.04 7.64 -9.70
C HIS A 450 -12.29 6.33 -9.97
N LYS A 451 -11.08 6.36 -10.55
CA LYS A 451 -10.27 5.17 -10.83
C LYS A 451 -9.04 5.08 -9.95
N GLY A 452 -8.51 6.24 -9.53
CA GLY A 452 -7.28 6.37 -8.78
C GLY A 452 -6.09 6.75 -9.66
N LYS A 453 -5.09 7.39 -9.05
CA LYS A 453 -3.82 7.79 -9.65
C LYS A 453 -2.72 7.74 -8.59
N VAL A 454 -1.48 7.53 -9.01
CA VAL A 454 -0.27 7.76 -8.20
C VAL A 454 0.67 8.65 -9.01
N ILE A 455 1.24 9.68 -8.38
CA ILE A 455 2.25 10.53 -8.98
C ILE A 455 3.59 10.34 -8.31
N LEU A 456 4.65 10.42 -9.11
CA LEU A 456 6.04 10.50 -8.69
C LEU A 456 6.54 11.89 -9.04
N PHE A 457 7.13 12.58 -8.08
CA PHE A 457 7.48 13.98 -8.25
C PHE A 457 8.70 14.39 -7.45
N GLU A 458 9.37 15.42 -7.96
CA GLU A 458 10.41 16.16 -7.25
C GLU A 458 9.78 17.41 -6.63
N LEU A 459 10.26 17.79 -5.46
CA LEU A 459 9.80 18.94 -4.71
C LEU A 459 10.99 19.85 -4.45
N SER A 460 10.94 21.10 -4.93
CA SER A 460 11.95 22.12 -4.62
C SER A 460 11.73 22.73 -3.24
N ASP A 461 12.74 23.46 -2.74
CA ASP A 461 12.66 24.18 -1.48
C ASP A 461 11.67 25.37 -1.55
N GLU A 462 11.41 25.89 -2.74
CA GLU A 462 10.40 26.94 -3.01
C GLU A 462 8.98 26.38 -3.12
N GLY A 463 8.80 25.05 -3.14
CA GLY A 463 7.50 24.39 -3.28
C GLY A 463 7.10 24.07 -4.72
N ASP A 464 8.01 24.24 -5.69
CA ASP A 464 7.77 23.84 -7.07
C ASP A 464 7.74 22.31 -7.18
N VAL A 465 6.77 21.79 -7.92
CA VAL A 465 6.58 20.36 -8.13
C VAL A 465 6.87 20.00 -9.58
N ASN A 466 7.82 19.08 -9.79
CA ASN A 466 8.11 18.52 -11.10
C ASN A 466 7.65 17.05 -11.15
N ILE A 467 6.61 16.76 -11.93
CA ILE A 467 6.09 15.40 -12.07
C ILE A 467 7.04 14.58 -12.94
N VAL A 468 7.66 13.56 -12.34
CA VAL A 468 8.54 12.61 -13.02
C VAL A 468 7.71 11.59 -13.79
N GLN A 469 6.65 11.08 -13.16
CA GLN A 469 5.77 10.08 -13.77
C GLN A 469 4.39 10.06 -13.09
N ALA A 470 3.35 9.75 -13.86
CA ALA A 470 2.00 9.51 -13.35
C ALA A 470 1.50 8.12 -13.75
N LEU A 471 0.97 7.38 -12.78
CA LEU A 471 0.39 6.05 -12.92
C LEU A 471 -1.12 6.14 -12.75
N ASN A 472 -1.90 5.67 -13.72
CA ASN A 472 -3.36 5.78 -13.70
C ASN A 472 -4.01 4.43 -13.41
N GLY A 473 -5.02 4.44 -12.54
CA GLY A 473 -5.86 3.27 -12.26
C GLY A 473 -6.74 2.89 -13.46
N GLU A 474 -6.94 1.59 -13.67
CA GLU A 474 -7.66 1.06 -14.83
C GLU A 474 -9.19 1.02 -14.58
N GLN A 475 -9.59 0.59 -13.39
CA GLN A 475 -10.97 0.27 -13.03
C GLN A 475 -11.58 1.32 -12.08
N ILE A 476 -12.81 1.73 -12.39
CA ILE A 476 -13.58 2.65 -11.54
C ILE A 476 -13.87 2.00 -10.17
N GLY A 477 -13.78 2.78 -9.11
CA GLY A 477 -13.99 2.33 -7.73
C GLY A 477 -12.87 1.45 -7.18
N SER A 478 -11.84 1.10 -7.97
CA SER A 478 -10.78 0.19 -7.52
C SER A 478 -9.88 0.77 -6.42
N TYR A 479 -9.93 2.09 -6.24
CA TYR A 479 -9.20 2.82 -5.21
C TYR A 479 -7.67 2.72 -5.40
N PHE A 480 -7.23 2.71 -6.67
CA PHE A 480 -5.81 2.60 -7.04
C PHE A 480 -4.96 3.74 -6.47
N GLY A 481 -3.90 3.41 -5.73
CA GLY A 481 -3.06 4.39 -5.04
C GLY A 481 -3.44 4.62 -3.58
N SER A 482 -4.33 3.83 -3.01
CA SER A 482 -4.70 3.93 -1.60
C SER A 482 -3.67 3.36 -0.64
N GLU A 483 -2.73 2.55 -1.16
CA GLU A 483 -1.56 2.05 -0.44
C GLU A 483 -0.41 1.98 -1.45
N VAL A 484 0.75 2.49 -1.07
CA VAL A 484 1.94 2.56 -1.93
C VAL A 484 3.17 2.21 -1.11
N CYS A 485 4.01 1.31 -1.63
CA CYS A 485 5.18 0.82 -0.91
C CYS A 485 6.37 0.66 -1.86
N GLY A 486 7.49 1.34 -1.56
CA GLY A 486 8.75 1.15 -2.27
C GLY A 486 9.59 0.09 -1.58
N LEU A 487 10.14 -0.86 -2.33
CA LEU A 487 11.04 -1.90 -1.82
C LEU A 487 12.39 -1.82 -2.52
N ASP A 488 13.43 -1.77 -1.69
CA ASP A 488 14.81 -2.11 -2.02
C ASP A 488 15.00 -3.59 -1.62
N ILE A 489 15.06 -4.47 -2.61
CA ILE A 489 15.00 -5.92 -2.41
C ILE A 489 16.39 -6.48 -2.16
N ASP A 490 17.40 -6.03 -2.89
CA ASP A 490 18.78 -6.49 -2.74
C ASP A 490 19.61 -5.65 -1.73
N GLN A 491 18.99 -4.67 -1.10
CA GLN A 491 19.54 -3.83 -0.03
C GLN A 491 20.74 -3.00 -0.50
N ASP A 492 20.73 -2.55 -1.76
CA ASP A 492 21.78 -1.72 -2.33
C ASP A 492 21.60 -0.21 -2.06
N GLY A 493 20.47 0.18 -1.45
CA GLY A 493 20.09 1.56 -1.14
C GLY A 493 19.24 2.23 -2.23
N ILE A 494 18.97 1.54 -3.33
CA ILE A 494 18.12 2.00 -4.44
C ILE A 494 16.82 1.21 -4.40
N THR A 495 15.70 1.88 -4.64
CA THR A 495 14.42 1.19 -4.73
C THR A 495 14.36 0.37 -6.02
N ASP A 496 14.04 -0.92 -5.93
CA ASP A 496 13.89 -1.82 -7.07
C ASP A 496 12.48 -1.79 -7.64
N VAL A 497 11.50 -1.83 -6.74
CA VAL A 497 10.08 -1.94 -7.09
C VAL A 497 9.22 -0.96 -6.32
N LEU A 498 8.22 -0.41 -7.01
CA LEU A 498 7.10 0.31 -6.40
C LEU A 498 5.85 -0.55 -6.50
N LEU A 499 5.24 -0.81 -5.34
CA LEU A 499 3.96 -1.48 -5.22
C LEU A 499 2.85 -0.44 -5.10
N VAL A 500 1.78 -0.60 -5.87
CA VAL A 500 0.60 0.26 -5.80
C VAL A 500 -0.64 -0.60 -5.64
N ALA A 501 -1.37 -0.43 -4.54
CA ALA A 501 -2.58 -1.19 -4.29
C ALA A 501 -3.84 -0.54 -4.86
N ALA A 502 -4.80 -1.40 -5.19
CA ALA A 502 -6.17 -1.08 -5.56
C ALA A 502 -7.09 -2.07 -4.80
N PRO A 503 -7.30 -1.86 -3.49
CA PRO A 503 -7.93 -2.84 -2.60
C PRO A 503 -9.39 -3.14 -2.97
N MET A 504 -10.07 -2.17 -3.58
CA MET A 504 -11.47 -2.28 -4.00
C MET A 504 -11.62 -2.79 -5.45
N TYR A 505 -10.54 -3.29 -6.06
CA TYR A 505 -10.60 -3.86 -7.39
C TYR A 505 -11.54 -5.07 -7.43
N LEU A 506 -12.49 -5.04 -8.37
CA LEU A 506 -13.45 -6.10 -8.61
C LEU A 506 -12.90 -7.10 -9.64
N GLY A 507 -12.76 -8.35 -9.20
CA GLY A 507 -12.37 -9.48 -10.03
C GLY A 507 -13.53 -10.08 -10.82
N SER A 508 -13.30 -11.29 -11.36
CA SER A 508 -14.32 -12.01 -12.13
C SER A 508 -15.59 -12.26 -11.31
N GLY A 509 -16.75 -11.93 -11.87
CA GLY A 509 -18.04 -12.08 -11.20
C GLY A 509 -18.36 -10.99 -10.17
N ASN A 510 -17.73 -9.82 -10.28
CA ASN A 510 -17.93 -8.65 -9.40
C ASN A 510 -17.65 -8.94 -7.92
N LYS A 511 -16.79 -9.91 -7.63
CA LYS A 511 -16.29 -10.14 -6.28
C LYS A 511 -15.13 -9.19 -6.03
N GLU A 512 -15.14 -8.53 -4.89
CA GLU A 512 -13.97 -7.84 -4.38
C GLU A 512 -12.83 -8.86 -4.33
N ALA A 513 -11.76 -8.56 -5.05
CA ALA A 513 -10.55 -9.38 -5.09
C ALA A 513 -9.33 -8.56 -4.66
N GLY A 514 -9.43 -7.24 -4.82
CA GLY A 514 -8.31 -6.31 -4.78
C GLY A 514 -7.25 -6.64 -5.82
N ARG A 515 -6.29 -5.72 -5.93
CA ARG A 515 -5.09 -5.94 -6.72
C ARG A 515 -3.93 -5.13 -6.15
N VAL A 516 -2.73 -5.69 -6.21
CA VAL A 516 -1.47 -4.95 -5.99
C VAL A 516 -0.67 -4.97 -7.29
N TYR A 517 -0.36 -3.81 -7.84
CA TYR A 517 0.43 -3.65 -9.06
C TYR A 517 1.91 -3.53 -8.71
N ILE A 518 2.77 -4.22 -9.44
CA ILE A 518 4.23 -4.17 -9.26
C ILE A 518 4.85 -3.42 -10.42
N TYR A 519 5.51 -2.32 -10.11
CA TYR A 519 6.26 -1.51 -11.07
C TYR A 519 7.76 -1.66 -10.79
N THR A 520 8.52 -2.09 -11.80
CA THR A 520 9.98 -2.23 -11.69
C THR A 520 10.67 -0.98 -12.21
N LEU A 521 11.73 -0.54 -11.54
CA LEU A 521 12.57 0.58 -11.96
C LEU A 521 13.55 0.14 -13.05
N ASN A 522 13.49 0.75 -14.24
CA ASN A 522 14.46 0.53 -15.31
C ASN A 522 14.85 1.87 -15.96
N GLY A 523 16.08 2.32 -15.72
CA GLY A 523 16.60 3.56 -16.31
C GLY A 523 15.86 4.83 -15.86
N GLY A 524 15.35 4.87 -14.64
CA GLY A 524 14.68 6.03 -14.03
C GLY A 524 13.15 6.12 -14.26
N LEU A 525 12.56 5.22 -15.04
CA LEU A 525 11.12 5.12 -15.23
C LEU A 525 10.57 3.81 -14.65
N LEU A 526 9.37 3.87 -14.09
CA LEU A 526 8.62 2.72 -13.61
C LEU A 526 7.92 2.04 -14.78
N LEU A 527 8.27 0.77 -15.03
CA LEU A 527 7.61 -0.07 -16.02
C LEU A 527 6.67 -1.07 -15.33
N PRO A 528 5.43 -1.24 -15.81
CA PRO A 528 4.54 -2.25 -15.27
C PRO A 528 5.14 -3.64 -15.54
N SER A 529 5.36 -4.41 -14.47
CA SER A 529 5.88 -5.77 -14.56
C SER A 529 4.73 -6.76 -14.52
N THR A 530 3.98 -6.77 -13.40
CA THR A 530 2.99 -7.81 -13.06
C THR A 530 2.00 -7.29 -11.98
N HIS A 531 1.08 -8.15 -11.53
CA HIS A 531 0.15 -7.85 -10.44
C HIS A 531 -0.10 -9.07 -9.53
N LEU A 532 -0.44 -8.80 -8.27
CA LEU A 532 -0.94 -9.77 -7.30
C LEU A 532 -2.46 -9.61 -7.18
N SER A 533 -3.21 -10.70 -7.29
CA SER A 533 -4.68 -10.69 -7.10
C SER A 533 -5.01 -10.76 -5.61
N LEU A 534 -4.92 -9.63 -4.91
CA LEU A 534 -5.07 -9.54 -3.44
C LEU A 534 -5.67 -8.20 -2.99
N PHE A 535 -6.33 -8.24 -1.83
CA PHE A 535 -7.02 -7.09 -1.22
C PHE A 535 -6.10 -5.92 -0.82
N GLY A 536 -4.78 -6.06 -0.80
CA GLY A 536 -3.82 -4.93 -0.82
C GLY A 536 -4.10 -3.76 0.13
N TYR A 537 -4.76 -4.01 1.26
CA TYR A 537 -5.31 -2.95 2.10
C TYR A 537 -4.24 -2.28 2.97
N ALA A 538 -3.21 -3.06 3.31
CA ALA A 538 -1.99 -2.62 3.97
C ALA A 538 -0.81 -3.32 3.30
N LEU A 539 0.29 -2.60 3.10
CA LEU A 539 1.56 -3.16 2.62
C LEU A 539 2.63 -2.85 3.65
N ALA A 540 3.43 -3.85 4.02
CA ALA A 540 4.58 -3.63 4.88
C ALA A 540 5.83 -4.24 4.23
N PRO A 541 6.85 -3.44 3.92
CA PRO A 541 8.17 -4.00 3.62
C PRO A 541 8.68 -4.65 4.89
N THR A 542 9.31 -5.80 4.76
CA THR A 542 9.86 -6.53 5.89
C THR A 542 11.30 -6.88 5.62
N PRO A 543 12.19 -6.78 6.62
CA PRO A 543 13.51 -7.38 6.50
C PRO A 543 13.38 -8.86 6.14
N ASP A 544 14.47 -9.41 5.63
CA ASP A 544 14.60 -10.80 5.19
C ASP A 544 14.08 -11.82 6.23
N LEU A 545 12.90 -12.41 5.99
CA LEU A 545 12.26 -13.37 6.89
C LEU A 545 12.83 -14.77 6.68
N ASN A 546 13.40 -15.08 5.51
CA ASN A 546 13.97 -16.39 5.20
C ASN A 546 15.50 -16.48 5.30
N HIS A 547 16.16 -15.39 5.64
CA HIS A 547 17.61 -15.23 5.74
C HIS A 547 18.35 -15.56 4.42
N ASP A 548 17.76 -15.26 3.27
CA ASP A 548 18.38 -15.48 1.95
C ASP A 548 19.12 -14.26 1.39
N GLY A 549 19.05 -13.12 2.08
CA GLY A 549 19.68 -11.86 1.76
C GLY A 549 18.75 -10.83 1.10
N PHE A 550 17.47 -11.15 0.86
CA PHE A 550 16.54 -10.27 0.17
C PHE A 550 15.42 -9.75 1.07
N THR A 551 14.97 -8.52 0.84
CA THR A 551 13.82 -7.94 1.53
C THR A 551 12.52 -8.63 1.11
N ASP A 552 11.66 -8.87 2.09
CA ASP A 552 10.38 -9.55 1.91
C ASP A 552 9.19 -8.55 1.96
N LEU A 553 7.99 -9.03 1.64
CA LEU A 553 6.77 -8.23 1.60
C LEU A 553 5.62 -8.92 2.33
N LEU A 554 4.92 -8.15 3.16
CA LEU A 554 3.60 -8.50 3.70
C LEU A 554 2.48 -7.74 3.01
N VAL A 555 1.40 -8.46 2.74
CA VAL A 555 0.17 -7.90 2.14
C VAL A 555 -1.04 -8.25 3.00
N GLY A 556 -1.75 -7.22 3.44
CA GLY A 556 -2.96 -7.32 4.26
C GLY A 556 -4.22 -7.45 3.42
N ALA A 557 -5.10 -8.38 3.81
CA ALA A 557 -6.35 -8.69 3.13
C ALA A 557 -7.53 -8.80 4.11
N PRO A 558 -7.90 -7.70 4.81
CA PRO A 558 -8.88 -7.71 5.90
C PRO A 558 -10.31 -8.09 5.48
N LEU A 559 -10.66 -7.91 4.20
CA LEU A 559 -12.00 -8.21 3.68
C LEU A 559 -12.18 -9.68 3.24
N GLU A 560 -11.09 -10.47 3.20
CA GLU A 560 -11.17 -11.88 2.87
C GLU A 560 -11.93 -12.70 3.92
N ASP A 561 -12.36 -13.90 3.50
CA ASP A 561 -13.01 -14.88 4.37
C ASP A 561 -14.22 -14.29 5.13
N GLU A 562 -15.06 -13.52 4.42
CA GLU A 562 -16.23 -12.83 4.96
C GLU A 562 -15.87 -11.75 5.99
N HIS A 563 -14.91 -10.88 5.65
CA HIS A 563 -14.39 -9.82 6.53
C HIS A 563 -13.67 -10.32 7.79
N ARG A 564 -13.30 -11.61 7.85
CA ARG A 564 -12.42 -12.13 8.91
C ARG A 564 -10.98 -11.65 8.70
N GLY A 565 -10.54 -11.67 7.46
CA GLY A 565 -9.24 -11.18 7.04
C GLY A 565 -8.13 -12.23 6.99
N ALA A 566 -7.08 -11.90 6.26
CA ALA A 566 -5.87 -12.70 6.10
C ALA A 566 -4.65 -11.80 5.84
N ILE A 567 -3.46 -12.37 6.00
CA ILE A 567 -2.20 -11.76 5.55
C ILE A 567 -1.43 -12.74 4.67
N TYR A 568 -0.63 -12.20 3.76
CA TYR A 568 0.18 -12.94 2.80
C TYR A 568 1.64 -12.55 2.91
N VAL A 569 2.52 -13.54 2.86
CA VAL A 569 3.99 -13.38 2.89
C VAL A 569 4.55 -13.65 1.50
N TYR A 570 5.33 -12.73 0.97
CA TYR A 570 5.97 -12.78 -0.34
C TYR A 570 7.47 -12.60 -0.20
N HIS A 571 8.25 -13.44 -0.90
CA HIS A 571 9.70 -13.34 -0.88
C HIS A 571 10.28 -12.49 -2.00
N GLY A 572 11.40 -11.84 -1.71
CA GLY A 572 12.31 -11.27 -2.70
C GLY A 572 13.14 -12.34 -3.43
N ASP A 573 13.61 -12.03 -4.63
CA ASP A 573 14.64 -12.80 -5.37
C ASP A 573 15.37 -11.85 -6.34
N GLY A 574 16.61 -11.51 -6.00
CA GLY A 574 17.36 -10.47 -6.71
C GLY A 574 16.68 -9.11 -6.53
N ILE A 575 16.24 -8.52 -7.64
CA ILE A 575 15.54 -7.21 -7.68
C ILE A 575 14.02 -7.36 -7.92
N TYR A 576 13.46 -8.55 -7.66
CA TYR A 576 12.06 -8.86 -7.95
C TYR A 576 11.34 -9.47 -6.75
N VAL A 577 10.03 -9.23 -6.65
CA VAL A 577 9.13 -9.96 -5.74
C VAL A 577 8.59 -11.20 -6.43
N ILE A 578 8.70 -12.36 -5.78
CA ILE A 578 8.16 -13.63 -6.29
C ILE A 578 6.63 -13.56 -6.31
N HIS A 579 5.98 -13.84 -7.45
CA HIS A 579 4.52 -13.69 -7.59
C HIS A 579 3.66 -14.63 -6.74
N ASN A 580 4.20 -15.76 -6.29
CA ASN A 580 3.47 -16.71 -5.47
C ASN A 580 3.78 -16.44 -4.00
N TYR A 581 2.74 -16.21 -3.21
CA TYR A 581 2.90 -16.12 -1.76
C TYR A 581 3.46 -17.43 -1.21
N LYS A 582 4.24 -17.30 -0.14
CA LYS A 582 4.95 -18.37 0.55
C LYS A 582 4.19 -18.84 1.78
N GLN A 583 3.50 -17.89 2.42
CA GLN A 583 2.53 -18.16 3.46
C GLN A 583 1.27 -17.35 3.23
N ARG A 584 0.12 -17.98 3.47
CA ARG A 584 -1.14 -17.29 3.73
C ARG A 584 -1.56 -17.60 5.15
N ILE A 585 -1.83 -16.57 5.94
CA ILE A 585 -2.24 -16.68 7.34
C ILE A 585 -3.65 -16.12 7.45
N ALA A 586 -4.62 -17.03 7.55
CA ALA A 586 -6.02 -16.65 7.72
C ALA A 586 -6.30 -16.31 9.18
N ALA A 587 -7.16 -15.31 9.44
CA ALA A 587 -7.62 -14.99 10.79
C ALA A 587 -8.11 -16.23 11.57
N SER A 588 -8.87 -17.10 10.91
CA SER A 588 -9.42 -18.33 11.49
C SER A 588 -8.36 -19.35 11.94
N SER A 589 -7.15 -19.30 11.37
CA SER A 589 -6.02 -20.13 11.80
C SER A 589 -5.32 -19.61 13.04
N VAL A 590 -5.47 -18.32 13.35
CA VAL A 590 -4.90 -17.62 14.50
C VAL A 590 -5.90 -17.59 15.66
N SER A 591 -7.10 -17.07 15.42
CA SER A 591 -8.21 -17.10 16.37
C SER A 591 -9.55 -16.93 15.65
N PRO A 592 -10.60 -17.69 16.04
CA PRO A 592 -11.93 -17.56 15.45
C PRO A 592 -12.62 -16.22 15.76
N SER A 593 -12.14 -15.44 16.74
CA SER A 593 -12.75 -14.16 17.14
C SER A 593 -12.29 -12.96 16.31
N LEU A 594 -11.26 -13.12 15.48
CA LEU A 594 -10.67 -12.01 14.73
C LEU A 594 -11.55 -11.59 13.55
N GLN A 595 -11.65 -10.28 13.36
CA GLN A 595 -12.28 -9.64 12.21
C GLN A 595 -11.37 -8.54 11.65
N TYR A 596 -11.45 -8.31 10.34
CA TYR A 596 -10.59 -7.36 9.61
C TYR A 596 -9.09 -7.55 9.91
N PHE A 597 -8.67 -8.80 10.13
CA PHE A 597 -7.28 -9.15 10.39
C PHE A 597 -6.41 -8.80 9.18
N GLY A 598 -5.33 -8.05 9.39
CA GLY A 598 -4.48 -7.55 8.31
C GLY A 598 -4.87 -6.16 7.80
N ARG A 599 -5.68 -5.39 8.54
CA ARG A 599 -6.01 -3.99 8.21
C ARG A 599 -4.84 -3.02 8.34
N SER A 600 -3.86 -3.35 9.18
CA SER A 600 -2.61 -2.60 9.37
C SER A 600 -1.51 -3.59 9.74
N LEU A 601 -0.28 -3.30 9.30
CA LEU A 601 0.85 -4.21 9.35
C LEU A 601 2.12 -3.45 9.71
N ASN A 602 2.97 -4.06 10.53
CA ASN A 602 4.34 -3.60 10.77
C ASN A 602 5.23 -4.80 11.15
N ALA A 603 6.42 -4.90 10.55
CA ALA A 603 7.33 -6.03 10.76
C ALA A 603 8.76 -5.60 10.44
N GLN A 604 9.40 -4.99 11.43
CA GLN A 604 10.72 -4.37 11.36
C GLN A 604 11.60 -4.75 12.56
N LEU A 605 11.00 -5.20 13.67
CA LEU A 605 11.68 -5.50 14.92
C LEU A 605 11.44 -6.96 15.36
N ASP A 606 12.46 -7.51 16.01
CA ASP A 606 12.31 -8.66 16.91
C ASP A 606 11.64 -8.16 18.19
N LEU A 607 10.44 -8.63 18.53
CA LEU A 607 9.73 -8.23 19.74
C LEU A 607 9.78 -9.28 20.86
N ASP A 608 10.06 -10.54 20.57
CA ASP A 608 10.11 -11.61 21.58
C ASP A 608 11.52 -12.01 22.07
N GLY A 609 12.57 -11.46 21.44
CA GLY A 609 13.96 -11.56 21.84
C GLY A 609 14.68 -12.81 21.32
N ASP A 610 14.21 -13.40 20.23
CA ASP A 610 14.82 -14.59 19.61
C ASP A 610 15.72 -14.31 18.40
N ASP A 611 16.03 -13.03 18.15
CA ASP A 611 16.80 -12.50 17.02
C ASP A 611 16.12 -12.69 15.64
N LEU A 612 14.83 -13.02 15.59
CA LEU A 612 14.03 -13.07 14.37
C LEU A 612 13.01 -11.93 14.32
N ILE A 613 12.69 -11.47 13.12
CA ILE A 613 11.71 -10.39 12.94
C ILE A 613 10.30 -10.92 13.26
N ASP A 614 9.55 -10.17 14.07
CA ASP A 614 8.17 -10.48 14.39
C ASP A 614 7.19 -9.65 13.56
N LEU A 615 5.95 -10.13 13.47
CA LEU A 615 4.87 -9.48 12.73
C LEU A 615 3.83 -8.90 13.67
N ALA A 616 3.64 -7.58 13.64
CA ALA A 616 2.53 -6.88 14.27
C ALA A 616 1.38 -6.69 13.26
N VAL A 617 0.18 -7.14 13.63
CA VAL A 617 -1.00 -7.16 12.75
C VAL A 617 -2.20 -6.56 13.47
N GLY A 618 -2.79 -5.52 12.89
CA GLY A 618 -4.04 -4.93 13.35
C GLY A 618 -5.25 -5.77 12.94
N ALA A 619 -6.27 -5.78 13.80
CA ALA A 619 -7.60 -6.34 13.57
C ALA A 619 -8.65 -5.45 14.26
N GLN A 620 -9.93 -5.69 14.04
CA GLN A 620 -10.96 -4.96 14.77
C GLN A 620 -11.00 -5.39 16.25
N GLY A 621 -10.77 -4.46 17.16
CA GLY A 621 -10.77 -4.69 18.61
C GLY A 621 -9.58 -5.52 19.09
N SER A 622 -8.58 -5.77 18.25
CA SER A 622 -7.42 -6.59 18.59
C SER A 622 -6.17 -6.21 17.81
N ALA A 623 -5.01 -6.48 18.39
CA ALA A 623 -3.71 -6.44 17.73
C ALA A 623 -2.98 -7.76 18.00
N VAL A 624 -2.32 -8.32 16.99
CA VAL A 624 -1.74 -9.66 17.04
C VAL A 624 -0.26 -9.58 16.77
N LEU A 625 0.53 -10.21 17.63
CA LEU A 625 1.94 -10.48 17.38
C LEU A 625 2.09 -11.94 16.93
N LEU A 626 2.71 -12.13 15.77
CA LEU A 626 3.10 -13.43 15.25
C LEU A 626 4.62 -13.52 15.20
N SER A 627 5.19 -14.53 15.85
CA SER A 627 6.63 -14.72 15.89
C SER A 627 7.13 -15.46 14.65
N SER A 628 8.31 -15.11 14.18
CA SER A 628 9.03 -15.91 13.19
C SER A 628 9.61 -17.18 13.81
N ARG A 629 9.96 -18.16 12.97
CA ARG A 629 10.60 -19.42 13.39
C ARG A 629 11.90 -19.57 12.64
N SER A 630 12.91 -20.11 13.31
CA SER A 630 14.20 -20.35 12.66
C SER A 630 14.06 -21.35 11.50
N ILE A 631 14.72 -21.05 10.39
CA ILE A 631 14.77 -21.91 9.21
C ILE A 631 16.06 -22.74 9.25
N VAL A 632 15.95 -24.03 8.91
CA VAL A 632 17.08 -24.97 8.88
C VAL A 632 17.22 -25.58 7.50
N GLN A 633 18.42 -25.47 6.94
CA GLN A 633 18.80 -26.13 5.69
C GLN A 633 19.57 -27.42 6.02
N ILE A 634 19.11 -28.54 5.47
CA ILE A 634 19.75 -29.85 5.67
C ILE A 634 20.22 -30.38 4.33
N ASN A 635 21.54 -30.47 4.17
CA ASN A 635 22.15 -31.16 3.04
C ASN A 635 22.38 -32.62 3.39
N VAL A 636 21.91 -33.52 2.52
CA VAL A 636 22.02 -34.96 2.70
C VAL A 636 22.74 -35.57 1.51
N SER A 637 23.85 -36.25 1.78
CA SER A 637 24.57 -37.06 0.79
C SER A 637 24.39 -38.53 1.08
N LEU A 638 24.20 -39.33 0.03
CA LEU A 638 24.00 -40.77 0.11
C LEU A 638 25.03 -41.49 -0.75
N SER A 639 25.75 -42.45 -0.18
CA SER A 639 26.75 -43.27 -0.86
C SER A 639 26.57 -44.76 -0.54
N PHE A 640 27.09 -45.64 -1.40
CA PHE A 640 26.95 -47.08 -1.24
C PHE A 640 28.31 -47.77 -1.33
N GLN A 641 28.53 -48.77 -0.49
CA GLN A 641 29.72 -49.60 -0.50
C GLN A 641 29.32 -51.08 -0.40
N PRO A 642 29.66 -51.92 -1.40
CA PRO A 642 30.25 -51.57 -2.70
C PRO A 642 29.33 -50.69 -3.57
N HIS A 643 29.87 -50.03 -4.59
CA HIS A 643 29.14 -49.12 -5.48
C HIS A 643 28.14 -49.83 -6.41
N SER A 644 28.20 -51.16 -6.51
CA SER A 644 27.30 -52.01 -7.31
C SER A 644 27.03 -53.35 -6.62
N ILE A 645 25.87 -53.95 -6.89
CA ILE A 645 25.45 -55.23 -6.32
C ILE A 645 25.99 -56.39 -7.14
N ASN A 646 26.96 -57.14 -6.62
CA ASN A 646 27.37 -58.40 -7.23
C ASN A 646 26.51 -59.55 -6.70
N VAL A 647 25.74 -60.21 -7.58
CA VAL A 647 24.83 -61.31 -7.20
C VAL A 647 25.52 -62.68 -7.29
N ILE A 648 26.65 -62.75 -8.00
CA ILE A 648 27.48 -63.96 -8.08
C ILE A 648 28.28 -64.11 -6.79
N GLN A 649 28.87 -63.01 -6.30
CA GLN A 649 29.57 -62.97 -5.02
C GLN A 649 28.58 -62.73 -3.88
N LYS A 650 28.00 -63.80 -3.32
CA LYS A 650 27.14 -63.73 -2.15
C LYS A 650 27.99 -63.50 -0.89
N THR A 651 28.11 -62.24 -0.49
CA THR A 651 29.04 -61.79 0.56
C THR A 651 28.59 -62.10 1.99
N CYS A 652 27.35 -62.54 2.21
CA CYS A 652 26.81 -62.81 3.55
C CYS A 652 25.66 -63.82 3.55
N GLN A 653 25.31 -64.31 4.75
CA GLN A 653 24.11 -65.13 4.97
C GLN A 653 23.13 -64.38 5.88
N ARG A 654 21.87 -64.25 5.44
CA ARG A 654 20.77 -63.58 6.18
C ARG A 654 19.51 -64.44 6.12
N GLY A 655 18.91 -64.74 7.27
CA GLY A 655 17.71 -65.60 7.33
C GLY A 655 17.91 -67.00 6.73
N GLY A 656 19.13 -67.55 6.80
CA GLY A 656 19.47 -68.87 6.24
C GLY A 656 19.75 -68.89 4.74
N ARG A 657 19.62 -67.76 4.03
CA ARG A 657 19.90 -67.65 2.59
C ARG A 657 21.19 -66.85 2.36
N GLU A 658 21.97 -67.28 1.38
CA GLU A 658 23.10 -66.48 0.88
C GLU A 658 22.55 -65.24 0.15
N SER A 659 23.12 -64.07 0.43
CA SER A 659 22.65 -62.78 -0.08
C SER A 659 23.83 -61.85 -0.38
N ALA A 660 23.61 -60.84 -1.23
CA ALA A 660 24.57 -59.78 -1.46
C ALA A 660 24.34 -58.68 -0.40
N CYS A 661 25.29 -58.50 0.52
CA CYS A 661 25.25 -57.46 1.55
C CYS A 661 25.99 -56.20 1.12
N LEU A 662 25.40 -55.04 1.39
CA LEU A 662 25.92 -53.72 1.08
C LEU A 662 25.67 -52.77 2.25
N ASN A 663 26.45 -51.70 2.32
CA ASN A 663 26.26 -50.61 3.27
C ASN A 663 25.91 -49.33 2.52
N ALA A 664 24.77 -48.72 2.86
CA ALA A 664 24.49 -47.34 2.50
C ALA A 664 25.05 -46.41 3.59
N THR A 665 25.74 -45.33 3.21
CA THR A 665 26.18 -44.29 4.13
C THR A 665 25.42 -43.01 3.81
N ALA A 666 24.58 -42.57 4.74
CA ALA A 666 23.84 -41.30 4.65
C ALA A 666 24.52 -40.27 5.57
N CYS A 667 25.01 -39.17 5.01
CA CYS A 667 25.66 -38.10 5.74
C CYS A 667 24.81 -36.83 5.69
N PHE A 668 24.57 -36.25 6.87
CA PHE A 668 23.73 -35.08 7.07
C PHE A 668 24.59 -33.91 7.53
N THR A 669 24.41 -32.76 6.91
CA THR A 669 25.03 -31.49 7.33
C THR A 669 23.94 -30.44 7.45
N ALA A 670 23.81 -29.85 8.63
CA ALA A 670 22.88 -28.74 8.86
C ALA A 670 23.58 -27.40 8.71
N PHE A 671 22.92 -26.47 8.03
CA PHE A 671 23.34 -25.09 7.84
C PHE A 671 22.32 -24.15 8.47
N TRP A 672 22.82 -22.99 8.92
CA TRP A 672 22.11 -21.90 9.61
C TRP A 672 21.74 -22.14 11.08
N LEU A 673 21.90 -21.05 11.86
CA LEU A 673 21.67 -20.80 13.31
C LEU A 673 22.10 -21.91 14.31
N THR A 674 22.32 -21.52 15.57
CA THR A 674 23.15 -22.26 16.52
C THR A 674 22.37 -23.23 17.41
N HIS A 675 21.92 -24.38 16.91
CA HIS A 675 21.32 -25.42 17.79
C HIS A 675 21.60 -26.87 17.35
N LEU A 676 21.31 -27.82 18.26
CA LEU A 676 21.27 -29.26 17.99
C LEU A 676 19.87 -29.62 17.48
N TYR A 677 19.77 -30.14 16.25
CA TYR A 677 18.50 -30.48 15.62
C TYR A 677 18.26 -31.98 15.65
N ILE A 678 17.03 -32.39 15.94
CA ILE A 678 16.60 -33.79 15.85
C ILE A 678 15.55 -33.92 14.76
N PHE A 679 15.80 -34.78 13.79
CA PHE A 679 14.85 -35.10 12.72
C PHE A 679 14.68 -36.60 12.57
N TYR A 680 13.46 -37.01 12.21
CA TYR A 680 13.16 -38.37 11.82
C TYR A 680 13.44 -38.52 10.33
N THR A 681 14.36 -39.42 10.03
CA THR A 681 14.65 -39.85 8.68
C THR A 681 13.96 -41.18 8.43
N TYR A 682 13.11 -41.21 7.43
CA TYR A 682 12.47 -42.42 6.95
C TYR A 682 13.15 -42.85 5.66
N MET A 683 13.39 -44.15 5.54
CA MET A 683 14.11 -44.72 4.41
C MET A 683 13.33 -45.89 3.84
N LYS A 684 13.40 -46.04 2.53
CA LYS A 684 12.70 -47.09 1.78
C LYS A 684 13.59 -47.64 0.67
N LEU A 685 13.69 -48.95 0.62
CA LEU A 685 14.30 -49.70 -0.46
C LEU A 685 13.22 -50.20 -1.44
N SER A 686 13.57 -50.32 -2.73
CA SER A 686 12.70 -50.99 -3.70
C SER A 686 12.51 -52.47 -3.37
N ALA A 687 11.48 -53.10 -3.97
CA ALA A 687 11.35 -54.56 -3.92
C ALA A 687 12.69 -55.20 -4.33
N ARG A 688 13.11 -56.25 -3.61
CA ARG A 688 14.37 -57.03 -3.72
C ARG A 688 15.46 -56.75 -2.67
N ALA A 689 15.37 -55.67 -1.90
CA ALA A 689 16.31 -55.39 -0.80
C ALA A 689 15.60 -55.14 0.53
N LEU A 690 16.21 -55.56 1.64
CA LEU A 690 15.77 -55.28 3.01
C LEU A 690 16.91 -54.72 3.84
N PHE A 691 16.58 -53.86 4.80
CA PHE A 691 17.51 -53.42 5.83
C PHE A 691 17.83 -54.57 6.78
N ASP A 692 19.10 -54.72 7.16
CA ASP A 692 19.55 -55.84 8.00
C ASP A 692 18.96 -55.76 9.42
N ASP A 693 18.90 -54.57 10.01
CA ASP A 693 18.46 -54.37 11.40
C ASP A 693 16.96 -54.66 11.60
N SER A 694 16.12 -54.32 10.62
CA SER A 694 14.67 -54.47 10.71
C SER A 694 14.12 -55.65 9.91
N SER A 695 14.89 -56.23 8.99
CA SER A 695 14.39 -57.19 8.00
C SER A 695 13.15 -56.70 7.26
N HIS A 696 13.00 -55.39 7.10
CA HIS A 696 11.90 -54.73 6.39
C HIS A 696 12.44 -53.83 5.27
N ARG A 697 11.57 -53.49 4.31
CA ARG A 697 11.92 -52.58 3.19
C ARG A 697 11.99 -51.12 3.63
N GLN A 698 11.50 -50.84 4.82
CA GLN A 698 11.40 -49.51 5.39
C GLN A 698 12.07 -49.53 6.76
N THR A 699 12.74 -48.44 7.08
CA THR A 699 13.30 -48.20 8.40
C THR A 699 13.24 -46.72 8.73
N GLN A 700 13.33 -46.39 10.01
CA GLN A 700 13.32 -45.03 10.52
C GLN A 700 14.52 -44.82 11.43
N LEU A 701 15.08 -43.62 11.40
CA LEU A 701 16.25 -43.24 12.18
C LEU A 701 16.06 -41.83 12.72
N ALA A 702 16.28 -41.66 14.02
CA ALA A 702 16.40 -40.33 14.62
C ALA A 702 17.83 -39.82 14.43
N VAL A 703 17.98 -38.74 13.67
CA VAL A 703 19.28 -38.13 13.39
C VAL A 703 19.42 -36.87 14.22
N ARG A 704 20.61 -36.68 14.81
CA ARG A 704 20.98 -35.47 15.54
C ARG A 704 22.00 -34.68 14.73
N ALA A 705 21.60 -33.62 14.05
CA ALA A 705 22.57 -32.76 13.34
C ALA A 705 22.95 -31.56 14.20
N GLN A 706 24.23 -31.20 14.14
CA GLN A 706 24.77 -29.97 14.71
C GLN A 706 25.26 -29.09 13.56
N THR A 707 25.00 -27.79 13.64
CA THR A 707 25.41 -26.81 12.62
C THR A 707 26.90 -26.90 12.33
N GLY A 708 27.25 -26.97 11.04
CA GLY A 708 28.64 -27.04 10.56
C GLY A 708 29.35 -28.39 10.77
N LYS A 709 28.70 -29.40 11.35
CA LYS A 709 29.25 -30.76 11.47
C LYS A 709 28.49 -31.74 10.58
N THR A 710 29.24 -32.54 9.83
CA THR A 710 28.67 -33.65 9.05
C THR A 710 28.56 -34.90 9.93
N LEU A 711 27.34 -35.43 10.07
CA LEU A 711 27.10 -36.69 10.78
C LEU A 711 26.67 -37.79 9.81
N CYS A 712 27.38 -38.92 9.81
CA CYS A 712 27.16 -40.03 8.89
C CYS A 712 26.65 -41.27 9.59
N TYR A 713 25.64 -41.92 8.99
CA TYR A 713 25.07 -43.18 9.47
C TYR A 713 25.28 -44.27 8.44
N ARG A 714 25.77 -45.41 8.90
CA ARG A 714 25.90 -46.63 8.09
C ARG A 714 24.66 -47.48 8.25
N LEU A 715 24.11 -47.89 7.12
CA LEU A 715 22.83 -48.57 7.01
C LEU A 715 23.05 -49.88 6.23
N PRO A 716 23.32 -50.99 6.92
CA PRO A 716 23.49 -52.28 6.28
C PRO A 716 22.17 -52.77 5.68
N PHE A 717 22.24 -53.26 4.45
CA PHE A 717 21.11 -53.87 3.76
C PHE A 717 21.58 -55.03 2.89
N HIS A 718 20.68 -55.96 2.60
CA HIS A 718 20.96 -57.09 1.73
C HIS A 718 19.94 -57.21 0.61
N VAL A 719 20.39 -57.79 -0.49
CA VAL A 719 19.61 -58.06 -1.69
C VAL A 719 19.40 -59.56 -1.81
N TYR A 720 18.15 -59.97 -2.03
CA TYR A 720 17.82 -61.37 -2.29
C TYR A 720 18.19 -61.77 -3.71
N ASP A 721 18.39 -63.08 -3.90
CA ASP A 721 18.49 -63.72 -5.20
C ASP A 721 17.18 -63.48 -6.00
N THR A 722 17.27 -62.80 -7.15
CA THR A 722 16.11 -62.30 -7.88
C THR A 722 16.32 -62.44 -9.38
N ALA A 723 15.31 -62.85 -10.14
CA ALA A 723 15.44 -63.01 -11.60
C ALA A 723 15.74 -61.71 -12.38
N ASP A 724 15.56 -60.54 -11.76
CA ASP A 724 15.80 -59.22 -12.38
C ASP A 724 17.10 -58.61 -11.84
N TYR A 725 18.20 -58.86 -12.56
CA TYR A 725 19.53 -58.27 -12.34
C TYR A 725 19.80 -57.02 -13.19
N ILE A 726 18.78 -56.52 -13.90
CA ILE A 726 18.95 -55.43 -14.86
C ILE A 726 18.54 -54.11 -14.20
N ARG A 727 17.39 -54.09 -13.51
CA ARG A 727 16.85 -52.87 -12.90
C ARG A 727 17.54 -52.54 -11.59
N PRO A 728 18.09 -51.33 -11.40
CA PRO A 728 18.77 -50.96 -10.16
C PRO A 728 17.81 -50.96 -8.96
N ILE A 729 18.37 -51.04 -7.76
CA ILE A 729 17.59 -50.93 -6.51
C ILE A 729 17.51 -49.45 -6.13
N SER A 730 16.30 -48.94 -5.92
CA SER A 730 16.14 -47.55 -5.47
C SER A 730 16.20 -47.46 -3.95
N PHE A 731 16.95 -46.47 -3.46
CA PHE A 731 17.01 -46.04 -2.08
C PHE A 731 16.41 -44.65 -1.99
N SER A 732 15.26 -44.56 -1.32
CA SER A 732 14.57 -43.30 -1.04
C SER A 732 14.74 -42.95 0.41
N LEU A 733 15.15 -41.72 0.69
CA LEU A 733 15.33 -41.14 2.01
C LEU A 733 14.51 -39.87 2.08
N TRP A 734 13.65 -39.72 3.09
CA TRP A 734 12.97 -38.46 3.36
C TRP A 734 13.05 -38.14 4.85
N PHE A 735 13.13 -36.87 5.19
CA PHE A 735 13.30 -36.44 6.58
C PHE A 735 12.29 -35.36 6.98
N LYS A 736 11.99 -35.33 8.28
CA LYS A 736 11.09 -34.36 8.90
C LYS A 736 11.61 -33.97 10.28
N ILE A 737 11.53 -32.69 10.62
CA ILE A 737 11.87 -32.20 11.97
C ILE A 737 10.92 -32.82 13.01
N ASN A 738 11.48 -33.20 14.17
CA ASN A 738 10.75 -33.90 15.25
C ASN A 738 9.69 -33.00 15.92
N ASN A 739 10.04 -31.75 16.26
CA ASN A 739 9.09 -30.78 16.81
C ASN A 739 8.62 -29.80 15.73
N THR A 740 7.43 -30.05 15.18
CA THR A 740 6.82 -29.15 14.18
C THR A 740 5.95 -28.05 14.78
N GLU A 741 5.71 -28.04 16.09
CA GLU A 741 4.77 -27.09 16.71
C GLU A 741 5.43 -25.80 17.15
N SER A 742 6.60 -25.88 17.81
CA SER A 742 7.36 -24.71 18.28
C SER A 742 8.83 -24.75 17.87
N GLY A 743 9.25 -25.78 17.12
CA GLY A 743 10.63 -25.94 16.67
C GLY A 743 10.92 -25.19 15.37
N PRO A 744 12.15 -25.31 14.84
CA PRO A 744 12.50 -24.76 13.54
C PRO A 744 11.67 -25.38 12.40
N VAL A 745 11.61 -24.68 11.28
CA VAL A 745 11.02 -25.16 10.03
C VAL A 745 12.13 -25.52 9.03
N LEU A 746 11.84 -26.47 8.13
CA LEU A 746 12.74 -26.76 7.02
C LEU A 746 12.56 -25.70 5.94
N ASP A 747 13.67 -25.30 5.34
CA ASP A 747 13.66 -24.42 4.18
C ASP A 747 12.86 -25.06 3.02
N GLU A 748 11.86 -24.34 2.50
CA GLU A 748 11.00 -24.79 1.40
C GLU A 748 11.79 -25.03 0.11
N GLY A 749 12.86 -24.25 -0.13
CA GLY A 749 13.71 -24.35 -1.31
C GLY A 749 14.59 -25.59 -1.34
N TRP A 750 14.72 -26.31 -0.21
CA TRP A 750 15.64 -27.44 -0.08
C TRP A 750 14.95 -28.80 -0.15
N PRO A 751 15.58 -29.80 -0.82
CA PRO A 751 14.97 -31.10 -1.00
C PRO A 751 14.89 -31.88 0.33
N THR A 752 13.66 -32.14 0.79
CA THR A 752 13.39 -33.00 1.95
C THR A 752 13.39 -34.49 1.62
N THR A 753 13.52 -34.83 0.34
CA THR A 753 13.56 -36.21 -0.17
C THR A 753 14.76 -36.41 -1.10
N ILE A 754 15.61 -37.38 -0.78
CA ILE A 754 16.74 -37.82 -1.60
C ILE A 754 16.44 -39.21 -2.15
N ASN A 755 16.55 -39.37 -3.46
CA ASN A 755 16.43 -40.66 -4.13
C ASN A 755 17.75 -40.98 -4.83
N LYS A 756 18.33 -42.15 -4.53
CA LYS A 756 19.51 -42.66 -5.24
C LYS A 756 19.29 -44.11 -5.63
N SER A 757 19.84 -44.53 -6.76
CA SER A 757 19.75 -45.91 -7.22
C SER A 757 21.11 -46.58 -7.13
N ILE A 758 21.11 -47.88 -6.83
CA ILE A 758 22.30 -48.72 -6.84
C ILE A 758 22.18 -49.78 -7.94
N PRO A 759 23.12 -49.82 -8.90
CA PRO A 759 23.07 -50.77 -10.00
C PRO A 759 23.56 -52.16 -9.57
N PHE A 760 23.13 -53.17 -10.32
CA PHE A 760 23.74 -54.50 -10.27
C PHE A 760 25.06 -54.50 -11.06
N PHE A 761 26.03 -55.27 -10.58
CA PHE A 761 27.25 -55.61 -11.29
C PHE A 761 26.89 -56.35 -12.58
N LYS A 762 27.56 -56.02 -13.68
CA LYS A 762 27.24 -56.56 -15.02
C LYS A 762 28.47 -57.27 -15.55
N ASP A 763 28.28 -58.48 -16.04
CA ASP A 763 29.35 -59.34 -16.55
C ASP A 763 29.99 -58.71 -17.79
N CYS A 764 31.29 -58.41 -17.70
CA CYS A 764 32.07 -57.69 -18.70
C CYS A 764 33.03 -58.59 -19.47
N GLY A 765 32.96 -59.92 -19.28
CA GLY A 765 33.98 -60.85 -19.79
C GLY A 765 35.03 -61.20 -18.74
N GLU A 766 36.05 -61.96 -19.14
CA GLU A 766 37.01 -62.62 -18.22
C GLU A 766 37.99 -61.67 -17.49
N ASP A 767 38.07 -60.40 -17.91
CA ASP A 767 38.93 -59.38 -17.29
C ASP A 767 38.18 -58.43 -16.33
N ASP A 768 36.87 -58.61 -16.17
CA ASP A 768 35.96 -57.78 -15.35
C ASP A 768 36.01 -56.26 -15.67
N VAL A 769 36.54 -55.86 -16.84
CA VAL A 769 36.65 -54.44 -17.25
C VAL A 769 35.79 -54.16 -18.48
N CYS A 770 34.59 -53.64 -18.24
CA CYS A 770 33.67 -53.24 -19.31
C CYS A 770 34.22 -52.08 -20.15
N THR A 771 34.77 -52.39 -21.32
CA THR A 771 35.35 -51.42 -22.23
C THR A 771 34.32 -50.99 -23.27
N THR A 772 33.88 -49.73 -23.22
CA THR A 772 32.91 -49.17 -24.17
C THR A 772 33.50 -48.05 -24.99
N ASP A 773 33.20 -48.06 -26.29
CA ASP A 773 33.52 -46.98 -27.22
C ASP A 773 32.20 -46.32 -27.66
N LEU A 774 31.75 -45.34 -26.87
CA LEU A 774 30.56 -44.54 -27.14
C LEU A 774 30.89 -43.45 -28.16
N VAL A 775 30.36 -43.59 -29.37
CA VAL A 775 30.52 -42.63 -30.46
C VAL A 775 29.24 -41.83 -30.62
N LEU A 776 29.34 -40.53 -30.37
CA LEU A 776 28.26 -39.57 -30.46
C LEU A 776 28.42 -38.69 -31.70
N GLN A 777 27.39 -38.65 -32.54
CA GLN A 777 27.29 -37.76 -33.69
C GLN A 777 26.00 -36.95 -33.56
N ALA A 778 26.07 -35.64 -33.74
CA ALA A 778 24.91 -34.76 -33.65
C ALA A 778 24.89 -33.77 -34.82
N HIS A 779 23.70 -33.54 -35.37
CA HIS A 779 23.47 -32.60 -36.46
C HIS A 779 22.28 -31.72 -36.11
N MET A 780 22.48 -30.40 -36.12
CA MET A 780 21.41 -29.42 -35.95
C MET A 780 20.80 -29.08 -37.31
N ASP A 781 19.48 -28.90 -37.37
CA ASP A 781 18.77 -28.49 -38.58
C ASP A 781 19.06 -27.03 -39.01
N ILE A 782 19.65 -26.24 -38.12
CA ILE A 782 20.19 -24.90 -38.42
C ILE A 782 21.69 -25.01 -38.71
N SER A 783 22.10 -24.52 -39.87
CA SER A 783 23.49 -24.52 -40.31
C SER A 783 24.26 -23.32 -39.74
N GLY A 784 25.11 -23.57 -38.74
CA GLY A 784 26.19 -22.68 -38.30
C GLY A 784 27.49 -23.48 -38.29
N THR A 785 28.56 -22.94 -38.88
CA THR A 785 29.84 -23.64 -39.08
C THR A 785 30.37 -24.27 -37.79
N SER A 786 30.57 -25.59 -37.79
CA SER A 786 31.49 -26.27 -36.88
C SER A 786 32.92 -25.79 -37.17
N GLU A 787 33.69 -25.48 -36.13
CA GLU A 787 35.04 -24.92 -36.19
C GLU A 787 35.97 -25.64 -37.17
N PHE A 788 36.39 -24.93 -38.23
CA PHE A 788 37.74 -24.83 -38.81
C PHE A 788 37.63 -24.31 -40.26
N SER A 789 37.49 -22.99 -40.43
CA SER A 789 37.86 -22.36 -41.71
C SER A 789 38.22 -20.90 -41.49
N LEU A 790 39.52 -20.65 -41.32
CA LEU A 790 40.11 -19.35 -41.59
C LEU A 790 40.14 -19.15 -43.11
N CYS A 791 39.21 -18.38 -43.67
CA CYS A 791 39.47 -17.36 -44.70
C CYS A 791 38.16 -16.68 -45.18
N PHE A 792 38.25 -15.35 -45.19
CA PHE A 792 37.44 -14.29 -45.79
C PHE A 792 36.25 -14.59 -46.74
N LEU A 793 35.19 -13.79 -46.54
CA LEU A 793 34.19 -13.31 -47.53
C LEU A 793 32.98 -14.19 -47.91
N HIS A 794 32.24 -14.74 -46.94
CA HIS A 794 30.81 -15.03 -47.16
C HIS A 794 29.91 -14.46 -46.05
N ARG A 795 29.04 -13.52 -46.44
CA ARG A 795 27.90 -13.00 -45.67
C ARG A 795 27.03 -14.17 -45.22
N GLN A 796 27.11 -14.52 -43.94
CA GLN A 796 26.21 -15.49 -43.30
C GLN A 796 24.80 -14.91 -43.26
N LYS A 797 23.79 -15.68 -43.71
CA LYS A 797 22.39 -15.32 -43.50
C LYS A 797 22.02 -15.62 -42.04
N PRO A 798 21.58 -14.64 -41.23
CA PRO A 798 21.11 -14.92 -39.88
C PRO A 798 19.89 -15.83 -39.93
N TYR A 799 19.80 -16.78 -39.02
CA TYR A 799 18.58 -17.57 -38.83
C TYR A 799 17.51 -16.67 -38.21
N VAL A 800 16.47 -16.33 -38.96
CA VAL A 800 15.39 -15.43 -38.50
C VAL A 800 14.26 -16.26 -37.91
N ILE A 801 14.05 -16.16 -36.59
CA ILE A 801 12.95 -16.78 -35.87
C ILE A 801 11.65 -16.08 -36.28
N ARG A 802 10.67 -16.83 -36.81
CA ARG A 802 9.34 -16.34 -37.18
C ARG A 802 8.27 -17.21 -36.52
N SER A 803 7.05 -16.70 -36.37
CA SER A 803 5.94 -17.40 -35.69
C SER A 803 5.67 -18.87 -36.12
N PRO A 804 5.93 -19.32 -37.37
CA PRO A 804 5.79 -20.74 -37.72
C PRO A 804 7.09 -21.57 -37.59
N ARG A 805 8.23 -20.96 -37.26
CA ARG A 805 9.56 -21.61 -37.15
C ARG A 805 10.25 -21.20 -35.84
N ARG A 806 9.65 -21.58 -34.71
CA ARG A 806 10.22 -21.41 -33.36
C ARG A 806 10.94 -22.65 -32.84
N ARG A 807 11.07 -23.69 -33.66
CA ARG A 807 11.63 -24.98 -33.28
C ARG A 807 13.02 -25.16 -33.87
N LEU A 808 13.90 -25.75 -33.07
CA LEU A 808 15.22 -26.23 -33.44
C LEU A 808 15.21 -27.74 -33.26
N ALA A 809 15.61 -28.48 -34.29
CA ALA A 809 15.70 -29.93 -34.24
C ALA A 809 17.16 -30.38 -34.31
N VAL A 810 17.51 -31.37 -33.49
CA VAL A 810 18.85 -31.95 -33.44
C VAL A 810 18.73 -33.46 -33.61
N GLU A 811 19.25 -33.95 -34.73
CA GLU A 811 19.42 -35.38 -34.96
C GLU A 811 20.68 -35.86 -34.25
N VAL A 812 20.53 -36.81 -33.33
CA VAL A 812 21.63 -37.36 -32.55
C VAL A 812 21.71 -38.86 -32.78
N GLN A 813 22.90 -39.34 -33.11
CA GLN A 813 23.22 -40.74 -33.24
C GLN A 813 24.23 -41.12 -32.16
N LEU A 814 23.87 -42.08 -31.33
CA LEU A 814 24.76 -42.67 -30.34
C LEU A 814 24.98 -44.13 -30.69
N GLN A 815 26.24 -44.52 -30.85
CA GLN A 815 26.66 -45.87 -31.18
C GLN A 815 27.64 -46.36 -30.12
N ASN A 816 27.55 -47.64 -29.75
CA ASN A 816 28.58 -48.31 -28.95
C ASN A 816 29.30 -49.32 -29.84
N ARG A 817 30.63 -49.21 -29.94
CA ARG A 817 31.43 -50.01 -30.88
C ARG A 817 32.13 -51.22 -30.26
N LEU A 818 32.12 -51.33 -28.93
CA LEU A 818 32.80 -52.40 -28.18
C LEU A 818 31.78 -53.20 -27.34
N GLU A 819 32.11 -53.55 -26.10
CA GLU A 819 31.27 -54.41 -25.23
C GLU A 819 29.97 -53.73 -24.82
N ASN A 820 28.99 -54.51 -24.34
CA ASN A 820 27.67 -53.99 -23.97
C ASN A 820 27.77 -52.80 -23.00
N ALA A 821 27.27 -51.63 -23.43
CA ALA A 821 27.17 -50.43 -22.61
C ALA A 821 25.82 -50.41 -21.88
N TYR A 822 25.87 -50.39 -20.56
CA TYR A 822 24.68 -50.38 -19.73
C TYR A 822 24.53 -49.04 -19.01
N ASN A 823 23.28 -48.58 -18.81
CA ASN A 823 22.96 -47.27 -18.23
C ASN A 823 23.60 -46.08 -18.98
N THR A 824 23.82 -46.24 -20.29
CA THR A 824 24.36 -45.18 -21.15
C THR A 824 23.54 -43.91 -20.98
N SER A 825 24.22 -42.82 -20.60
CA SER A 825 23.63 -41.52 -20.37
C SER A 825 24.09 -40.52 -21.43
N LEU A 826 23.15 -39.70 -21.88
CA LEU A 826 23.39 -38.57 -22.77
C LEU A 826 23.04 -37.29 -22.00
N THR A 827 24.05 -36.51 -21.66
CA THR A 827 23.90 -35.21 -21.01
C THR A 827 23.89 -34.11 -22.06
N LEU A 828 22.87 -33.27 -22.03
CA LEU A 828 22.64 -32.16 -22.94
C LEU A 828 22.90 -30.86 -22.20
N HIS A 829 23.79 -30.03 -22.71
CA HIS A 829 23.97 -28.65 -22.29
C HIS A 829 23.56 -27.73 -23.44
N TYR A 830 22.67 -26.79 -23.19
CA TYR A 830 22.20 -25.84 -24.20
C TYR A 830 22.15 -24.41 -23.64
N SER A 831 22.16 -23.43 -24.53
CA SER A 831 22.12 -22.01 -24.17
C SER A 831 20.73 -21.58 -23.68
N ARG A 832 20.66 -20.52 -22.86
CA ARG A 832 19.43 -20.05 -22.18
C ARG A 832 18.30 -19.62 -23.12
N ASN A 833 18.61 -19.42 -24.39
CA ASN A 833 17.64 -19.09 -25.44
C ASN A 833 16.89 -20.31 -25.99
N LEU A 834 17.15 -21.52 -25.50
CA LEU A 834 16.46 -22.75 -25.89
C LEU A 834 15.73 -23.38 -24.71
N HIS A 835 14.52 -23.84 -24.96
CA HIS A 835 13.75 -24.73 -24.09
C HIS A 835 13.70 -26.11 -24.71
N PHE A 836 14.04 -27.15 -23.96
CA PHE A 836 13.87 -28.51 -24.42
C PHE A 836 12.37 -28.83 -24.51
N SER A 837 11.91 -29.26 -25.69
CA SER A 837 10.50 -29.51 -25.97
C SER A 837 10.19 -31.01 -25.93
N SER A 838 10.93 -31.81 -26.69
CA SER A 838 10.65 -33.24 -26.79
C SER A 838 11.86 -34.06 -27.24
N LEU A 839 11.81 -35.37 -27.00
CA LEU A 839 12.71 -36.36 -27.59
C LEU A 839 11.89 -37.45 -28.27
N SER A 840 12.23 -37.78 -29.51
CA SER A 840 11.66 -38.91 -30.24
C SER A 840 12.75 -39.88 -30.71
N ILE A 841 12.43 -41.18 -30.67
CA ILE A 841 13.35 -42.27 -31.05
C ILE A 841 12.96 -42.75 -32.45
N ARG A 842 13.91 -42.81 -33.38
CA ARG A 842 13.64 -43.22 -34.77
C ARG A 842 13.68 -44.74 -35.03
N VAL A 843 14.05 -45.56 -34.04
CA VAL A 843 14.13 -47.04 -34.16
C VAL A 843 13.50 -47.74 -32.95
N ASN A 844 12.66 -48.73 -33.22
CA ASN A 844 11.58 -49.23 -32.34
C ASN A 844 12.01 -50.22 -31.22
N THR A 845 13.26 -50.21 -30.76
CA THR A 845 13.75 -51.25 -29.82
C THR A 845 14.26 -50.73 -28.47
N ALA A 846 14.53 -49.43 -28.29
CA ALA A 846 15.16 -48.91 -27.07
C ALA A 846 14.19 -48.22 -26.09
N HIS A 847 14.31 -48.52 -24.79
CA HIS A 847 13.62 -47.81 -23.70
C HIS A 847 14.47 -46.68 -23.12
N VAL A 848 13.98 -45.44 -23.20
CA VAL A 848 14.67 -44.23 -22.70
C VAL A 848 13.93 -43.67 -21.49
N LEU A 849 14.66 -43.44 -20.40
CA LEU A 849 14.21 -42.76 -19.19
C LEU A 849 14.80 -41.35 -19.17
N LEU A 850 13.94 -40.33 -19.18
CA LEU A 850 14.32 -38.92 -19.12
C LEU A 850 14.35 -38.46 -17.67
N LEU A 851 15.47 -37.88 -17.24
CA LEU A 851 15.63 -37.27 -15.92
C LEU A 851 16.00 -35.80 -16.08
N HIS A 852 15.25 -34.94 -15.37
CA HIS A 852 15.54 -33.51 -15.31
C HIS A 852 16.19 -33.19 -13.96
N GLU A 853 17.41 -32.67 -13.97
CA GLU A 853 18.12 -32.26 -12.75
C GLU A 853 17.97 -30.75 -12.53
N GLY A 854 16.97 -30.37 -11.75
CA GLY A 854 16.86 -29.06 -11.08
C GLY A 854 16.49 -27.86 -11.98
N PRO A 855 15.99 -26.76 -11.38
CA PRO A 855 15.43 -25.61 -12.11
C PRO A 855 16.47 -24.63 -12.69
N CYS A 856 17.74 -24.66 -12.26
CA CYS A 856 18.72 -23.60 -12.61
C CYS A 856 19.87 -24.01 -13.53
N ASN A 857 19.98 -25.28 -13.91
CA ASN A 857 21.03 -25.73 -14.80
C ASN A 857 20.40 -26.13 -16.14
N HIS A 858 20.75 -25.43 -17.22
CA HIS A 858 20.40 -25.76 -18.62
C HIS A 858 21.05 -27.09 -19.04
N LYS A 859 20.70 -28.15 -18.32
CA LYS A 859 21.24 -29.49 -18.31
C LYS A 859 20.08 -30.47 -18.36
N HIS A 860 20.10 -31.36 -19.34
CA HIS A 860 19.12 -32.44 -19.42
C HIS A 860 19.83 -33.78 -19.56
N LEU A 861 19.43 -34.77 -18.73
CA LEU A 861 20.05 -36.08 -18.71
C LEU A 861 19.07 -37.11 -19.26
N SER A 862 19.37 -37.66 -20.43
CA SER A 862 18.63 -38.78 -21.01
C SER A 862 19.36 -40.07 -20.72
N THR A 863 18.70 -41.06 -20.10
CA THR A 863 19.31 -42.36 -19.78
C THR A 863 18.70 -43.43 -20.68
N CYS A 864 19.53 -44.13 -21.44
CA CYS A 864 19.10 -45.28 -22.21
C CYS A 864 19.21 -46.54 -21.34
N THR A 865 18.07 -47.19 -21.10
CA THR A 865 17.99 -48.31 -20.14
C THR A 865 17.99 -49.69 -20.78
N ASP A 866 18.18 -49.76 -22.09
CA ASP A 866 18.21 -51.04 -22.81
C ASP A 866 19.53 -51.80 -22.57
N PRO A 867 19.50 -53.07 -22.12
CA PRO A 867 20.68 -53.90 -21.88
C PRO A 867 21.48 -54.29 -23.14
N LEU A 868 20.93 -54.13 -24.36
CA LEU A 868 21.59 -54.47 -25.63
C LEU A 868 21.83 -53.21 -26.49
N PHE A 869 22.62 -52.27 -25.98
CA PHE A 869 22.89 -51.01 -26.66
C PHE A 869 24.00 -51.15 -27.73
N LEU A 870 23.59 -51.21 -29.01
CA LEU A 870 24.50 -51.19 -30.17
C LEU A 870 24.46 -49.82 -30.90
N ARG A 871 23.27 -49.31 -31.25
CA ARG A 871 23.09 -48.02 -31.95
C ARG A 871 21.68 -47.49 -31.75
N VAL A 872 21.54 -46.20 -31.42
CA VAL A 872 20.24 -45.51 -31.29
C VAL A 872 20.30 -44.13 -31.95
N ASN A 873 19.21 -43.76 -32.62
CA ASN A 873 19.01 -42.45 -33.23
C ASN A 873 17.89 -41.70 -32.50
N PHE A 874 18.21 -40.51 -32.02
CA PHE A 874 17.31 -39.58 -31.35
C PHE A 874 17.05 -38.37 -32.24
N LEU A 875 15.86 -37.80 -32.13
CA LEU A 875 15.55 -36.46 -32.58
C LEU A 875 15.17 -35.64 -31.36
N LEU A 876 15.99 -34.65 -31.02
CA LEU A 876 15.76 -33.71 -29.94
C LEU A 876 15.11 -32.46 -30.50
N GLU A 877 13.97 -32.06 -29.95
CA GLU A 877 13.27 -30.84 -30.34
C GLU A 877 13.41 -29.79 -29.23
N PHE A 878 13.74 -28.57 -29.63
CA PHE A 878 13.86 -27.40 -28.77
C PHE A 878 12.98 -26.26 -29.30
N GLU A 879 12.52 -25.39 -28.41
CA GLU A 879 11.82 -24.16 -28.74
C GLU A 879 12.64 -22.95 -28.32
N PHE A 880 12.67 -21.90 -29.14
CA PHE A 880 13.35 -20.65 -28.78
C PHE A 880 12.59 -19.89 -27.68
N SER A 881 13.31 -19.48 -26.63
CA SER A 881 12.76 -18.66 -25.55
C SER A 881 12.50 -17.24 -26.02
N CYS A 882 11.25 -16.77 -25.92
CA CYS A 882 10.88 -15.39 -26.25
C CYS A 882 11.32 -14.37 -25.19
N THR A 883 11.65 -14.82 -23.98
CA THR A 883 12.07 -13.98 -22.84
C THR A 883 13.58 -13.79 -22.76
N SER A 884 14.37 -14.56 -23.50
CA SER A 884 15.84 -14.50 -23.47
C SER A 884 16.41 -14.85 -24.85
N LEU A 885 16.59 -13.83 -25.70
CA LEU A 885 17.13 -13.98 -27.06
C LEU A 885 18.65 -13.72 -27.05
N HIS A 886 19.43 -14.70 -27.48
CA HIS A 886 20.88 -14.56 -27.67
C HIS A 886 21.26 -14.59 -29.15
N ASN A 887 22.37 -13.92 -29.49
CA ASN A 887 22.96 -13.89 -30.83
C ASN A 887 23.66 -15.20 -31.25
N GLN A 888 23.82 -16.15 -30.32
CA GLN A 888 24.43 -17.44 -30.56
C GLN A 888 23.62 -18.56 -29.88
N VAL A 889 23.52 -19.71 -30.55
CA VAL A 889 23.05 -20.97 -29.97
C VAL A 889 24.28 -21.86 -29.75
N LYS A 890 24.47 -22.35 -28.52
CA LYS A 890 25.51 -23.33 -28.20
C LYS A 890 24.86 -24.56 -27.61
N MET A 891 25.22 -25.72 -28.12
CA MET A 891 24.79 -27.00 -27.58
C MET A 891 25.97 -27.95 -27.49
N LYS A 892 26.15 -28.57 -26.33
CA LYS A 892 27.20 -29.55 -26.06
C LYS A 892 26.54 -30.83 -25.54
N LEU A 893 26.77 -31.93 -26.24
CA LEU A 893 26.26 -33.24 -25.84
C LEU A 893 27.43 -34.07 -25.32
N HIS A 894 27.23 -34.75 -24.20
CA HIS A 894 28.21 -35.64 -23.59
C HIS A 894 27.58 -37.02 -23.41
N ALA A 895 28.18 -38.04 -24.02
CA ALA A 895 27.80 -39.42 -23.79
C ALA A 895 28.73 -40.04 -22.73
N SER A 896 28.14 -40.69 -21.73
CA SER A 896 28.87 -41.37 -20.66
C SER A 896 28.23 -42.71 -20.35
N ARG A 897 29.05 -43.64 -19.87
CA ARG A 897 28.60 -44.90 -19.28
C ARG A 897 28.79 -44.84 -17.77
#